data_AF-A0A7R8WIL1-F1
#
_entry.id   AF-A0A7R8WIL1-F1
#
_cell.length_a   1.000
_cell.length_b   1.000
_cell.length_c   1.000
_cell.angle_alpha   90.00
_cell.angle_beta   90.00
_cell.angle_gamma   90.00
#
_symmetry.space_group_name_H-M   'P 1'
#
loop_
_entity.id
_entity.type
_entity.pdbx_description
1 polymer ?
#
loop_
_entity_poly.entity_id
_entity_poly.type
_entity_poly.pdbx_seq_one_letter_code
_entity_poly.pdbx_strand_id
1 'polypeptide(L)'
;MASGREIERVGGLLSDGQRSMAERFRALFTLKNLGGDESVKAIVAVFEGETSALLKHELAYCLGQMRNPVALPHLYRVLQDVKEDPIVRHEAGEAIGAIGQKESLEVLKEFVSDGQVEVAETCELAIERIKWLNAGGVSPSSEFTSVDPAPPEANTADVSALRKTLLDESAPLFERYRAMFSLRNMATTQAAMALADGLSCPGSALFRHEVAFVLGQMREEATVEALKNRLKVLDEHEMVRHECAEALGSIASEECFGILKEFLGDSSRVVRESCEVALDIAAHEHSDQLQYADALKFHSCNRTSRCPQVRMKRRSSRASSAPNSNLAESEILQADSDEGDDTSSLESSSRSERTSRSGTPSSELRRTGGGPRSRKGKRGKKSKDTSGGVGASRLRYKFSSWVKEDHGQPLFGIQFNQFLCEGQPLIFATVGSNRTCIYECLEGGGIKLIQVFADPDAEETFYCCAWTYSRDSRKTPLLAAAGARGIIRIFSPEAGSCIQHFLGHSSAVNDLKIHPKDPNLLLSASKDYSLRLWNIATEVPIVIFGGVDGHRDEVLSADFNLTGDMIASCGMDHSIKLWKTNTAQIQQGIAVSYSYNARRQQRAFPTVKEHYPTYSTRDIHQNYVDCVKWHGKFIFSKSCENCVVCWKPGRLSDDDVKQGETNATVLSHIDIKDCEIWFMKFSMDFWQKILALGNQIGKIYVWDLDQDDPTFQRCTILSHPKSNTAFRQTSLSRDGTILLAVSDSSIIWRWDRISD
;
A
#
# COMPACT_ATOMS: atom_id res chain seq x y z
N MET A 1 13.68 -2.85 1.27
CA MET A 1 13.97 -2.42 2.66
C MET A 1 14.38 -0.97 2.63
N ALA A 2 13.87 -0.11 3.51
CA ALA A 2 14.52 1.16 3.74
C ALA A 2 15.97 0.87 4.14
N SER A 3 16.92 1.51 3.48
CA SER A 3 18.33 1.38 3.81
C SER A 3 18.54 1.74 5.29
N GLY A 4 19.52 1.12 5.97
CA GLY A 4 19.83 1.48 7.36
C GLY A 4 20.05 3.00 7.55
N ARG A 5 20.52 3.69 6.51
CA ARG A 5 20.67 5.16 6.45
C ARG A 5 19.34 5.91 6.52
N GLU A 6 18.26 5.37 5.96
CA GLU A 6 16.95 6.01 6.01
C GLU A 6 16.32 5.89 7.41
N ILE A 7 16.46 4.73 8.05
CA ILE A 7 16.03 4.52 9.44
C ILE A 7 16.80 5.45 10.37
N GLU A 8 18.13 5.54 10.21
CA GLU A 8 18.98 6.44 10.98
C GLU A 8 18.57 7.91 10.82
N ARG A 9 18.26 8.33 9.59
CA ARG A 9 17.79 9.69 9.30
C ARG A 9 16.45 9.99 9.99
N VAL A 10 15.47 9.09 9.90
CA VAL A 10 14.16 9.28 10.54
C VAL A 10 14.30 9.22 12.07
N GLY A 11 15.16 8.36 12.60
CA GLY A 11 15.54 8.35 14.01
C GLY A 11 16.14 9.69 14.45
N GLY A 12 16.98 10.31 13.62
CA GLY A 12 17.48 11.66 13.81
C GLY A 12 16.37 12.70 13.95
N LEU A 13 15.37 12.68 13.08
CA LEU A 13 14.20 13.57 13.14
C LEU A 13 13.38 13.38 14.43
N LEU A 14 13.20 12.12 14.86
CA LEU A 14 12.50 11.78 16.09
C LEU A 14 13.26 12.26 17.34
N SER A 15 14.59 12.13 17.35
CA SER A 15 15.45 12.53 18.48
C SER A 15 15.70 14.04 18.58
N ASP A 16 15.37 14.81 17.54
CA ASP A 16 15.63 16.25 17.49
C ASP A 16 14.63 17.06 18.34
N GLY A 17 15.00 17.33 19.59
CA GLY A 17 14.18 18.11 20.53
C GLY A 17 13.96 19.59 20.15
N GLN A 18 14.53 20.09 19.04
CA GLN A 18 14.21 21.42 18.50
C GLN A 18 13.03 21.41 17.53
N ARG A 19 12.57 20.22 17.10
CA ARG A 19 11.42 20.06 16.19
C ARG A 19 10.11 20.11 16.95
N SER A 20 9.02 20.41 16.22
CA SER A 20 7.68 20.38 16.80
C SER A 20 7.29 18.95 17.18
N MET A 21 6.37 18.83 18.15
CA MET A 21 5.87 17.52 18.57
C MET A 21 5.24 16.76 17.41
N ALA A 22 4.49 17.46 16.56
CA ALA A 22 3.92 16.91 15.33
C ALA A 22 4.96 16.29 14.38
N GLU A 23 6.08 16.97 14.12
CA GLU A 23 7.13 16.42 13.23
C GLU A 23 7.77 15.16 13.82
N ARG A 24 7.96 15.14 15.14
CA ARG A 24 8.54 14.00 15.86
C ARG A 24 7.58 12.81 15.88
N PHE A 25 6.28 13.03 16.11
CA PHE A 25 5.24 12.00 16.01
C PHE A 25 5.16 11.40 14.59
N ARG A 26 5.24 12.22 13.55
CA ARG A 26 5.33 11.71 12.16
C ARG A 26 6.54 10.82 11.95
N ALA A 27 7.72 11.20 12.46
CA ALA A 27 8.92 10.39 12.40
C ALA A 27 8.78 9.06 13.17
N LEU A 28 8.16 9.10 14.35
CA LEU A 28 7.84 7.91 15.15
C LEU A 28 6.94 6.94 14.38
N PHE A 29 5.82 7.43 13.84
CA PHE A 29 4.93 6.61 13.03
C PHE A 29 5.59 6.11 11.74
N THR A 30 6.51 6.86 11.15
CA THR A 30 7.33 6.37 10.04
C THR A 30 8.18 5.18 10.49
N LEU A 31 8.87 5.25 11.63
CA LEU A 31 9.70 4.14 12.16
C LEU A 31 8.85 2.91 12.52
N LYS A 32 7.72 3.11 13.20
CA LYS A 32 6.74 2.03 13.51
C LYS A 32 6.38 1.26 12.23
N ASN A 33 6.05 1.98 11.17
CA ASN A 33 5.59 1.41 9.91
C ASN A 33 6.72 0.85 9.04
N LEU A 34 7.95 1.34 9.17
CA LEU A 34 9.13 0.73 8.55
C LEU A 34 9.41 -0.66 9.15
N GLY A 35 9.17 -0.82 10.45
CA GLY A 35 9.32 -2.09 11.15
C GLY A 35 10.78 -2.52 11.31
N GLY A 36 10.98 -3.72 11.85
CA GLY A 36 12.29 -4.35 12.01
C GLY A 36 13.12 -3.83 13.18
N ASP A 37 14.20 -4.57 13.49
CA ASP A 37 15.02 -4.36 14.68
C ASP A 37 15.70 -2.99 14.72
N GLU A 38 16.11 -2.47 13.57
CA GLU A 38 16.77 -1.15 13.49
C GLU A 38 15.79 -0.01 13.80
N SER A 39 14.53 -0.11 13.38
CA SER A 39 13.50 0.88 13.75
C SER A 39 13.18 0.82 15.24
N VAL A 40 13.13 -0.39 15.82
CA VAL A 40 12.98 -0.58 17.27
C VAL A 40 14.12 0.09 18.03
N LYS A 41 15.38 -0.14 17.61
CA LYS A 41 16.55 0.50 18.23
C LYS A 41 16.51 2.02 18.12
N ALA A 42 16.09 2.56 16.97
CA ALA A 42 15.95 4.00 16.76
C ALA A 42 14.88 4.62 17.69
N ILE A 43 13.74 3.94 17.89
CA ILE A 43 12.69 4.36 18.82
C ILE A 43 13.20 4.30 20.27
N VAL A 44 13.84 3.18 20.66
CA VAL A 44 14.38 2.97 22.00
C VAL A 44 15.44 4.03 22.37
N ALA A 45 16.28 4.43 21.42
CA ALA A 45 17.32 5.43 21.64
C ALA A 45 16.78 6.80 22.06
N VAL A 46 15.51 7.11 21.79
CA VAL A 46 14.89 8.42 22.06
C VAL A 46 14.40 8.51 23.51
N PHE A 47 14.11 7.39 24.18
CA PHE A 47 13.71 7.40 25.59
C PHE A 47 14.77 8.04 26.49
N GLU A 48 16.05 7.84 26.18
CA GLU A 48 17.17 8.39 26.93
C GLU A 48 17.30 9.90 26.68
N GLY A 49 16.88 10.71 27.64
CA GLY A 49 16.98 12.18 27.58
C GLY A 49 15.71 12.89 27.11
N GLU A 50 14.66 12.15 26.73
CA GLU A 50 13.35 12.75 26.46
C GLU A 50 12.64 13.15 27.76
N THR A 51 12.02 14.33 27.75
CA THR A 51 11.35 14.94 28.91
C THR A 51 9.83 14.98 28.78
N SER A 52 9.28 14.81 27.58
CA SER A 52 7.85 14.70 27.33
C SER A 52 7.37 13.29 27.72
N ALA A 53 6.50 13.24 28.73
CA ALA A 53 5.81 12.00 29.10
C ALA A 53 4.92 11.51 27.95
N LEU A 54 4.28 12.43 27.21
CA LEU A 54 3.46 12.09 26.04
C LEU A 54 4.27 11.39 24.95
N LEU A 55 5.44 11.93 24.58
CA LEU A 55 6.26 11.27 23.56
C LEU A 55 6.74 9.91 24.05
N LYS A 56 7.20 9.79 25.30
CA LYS A 56 7.65 8.51 25.86
C LYS A 56 6.54 7.47 25.93
N HIS A 57 5.31 7.89 26.25
CA HIS A 57 4.11 7.07 26.13
C HIS A 57 3.95 6.57 24.68
N GLU A 58 3.94 7.47 23.70
CA GLU A 58 3.75 7.08 22.29
C GLU A 58 4.87 6.18 21.75
N LEU A 59 6.12 6.37 22.21
CA LEU A 59 7.24 5.49 21.88
C LEU A 59 6.96 4.06 22.38
N ALA A 60 6.50 3.91 23.63
CA ALA A 60 6.17 2.62 24.22
C ALA A 60 4.99 1.95 23.49
N TYR A 61 3.95 2.73 23.17
CA TYR A 61 2.81 2.28 22.36
C TYR A 61 3.27 1.72 21.02
N CYS A 62 4.07 2.49 20.27
CA CYS A 62 4.60 2.06 18.98
C CYS A 62 5.40 0.76 19.08
N LEU A 63 6.23 0.59 20.12
CA LEU A 63 6.98 -0.65 20.36
C LEU A 63 6.05 -1.85 20.63
N GLY A 64 4.98 -1.65 21.40
CA GLY A 64 3.94 -2.64 21.65
C GLY A 64 3.23 -3.08 20.37
N GLN A 65 2.80 -2.12 19.56
CA GLN A 65 2.13 -2.37 18.28
C GLN A 65 3.05 -3.09 17.27
N MET A 66 4.35 -2.84 17.29
CA MET A 66 5.34 -3.55 16.44
C MET A 66 5.52 -5.02 16.86
N ARG A 67 5.17 -5.39 18.09
CA ARG A 67 5.30 -6.75 18.66
C ARG A 67 6.68 -7.38 18.49
N ASN A 68 7.73 -6.57 18.45
CA ASN A 68 9.10 -7.04 18.26
C ASN A 68 9.77 -7.28 19.63
N PRO A 69 10.18 -8.51 19.96
CA PRO A 69 10.84 -8.85 21.22
C PRO A 69 12.11 -8.06 21.56
N VAL A 70 12.78 -7.47 20.56
CA VAL A 70 13.97 -6.63 20.76
C VAL A 70 13.69 -5.46 21.70
N ALA A 71 12.44 -5.00 21.80
CA ALA A 71 12.03 -3.93 22.70
C ALA A 71 11.95 -4.34 24.18
N LEU A 72 11.73 -5.62 24.49
CA LEU A 72 11.41 -6.10 25.85
C LEU A 72 12.43 -5.69 26.93
N PRO A 73 13.76 -5.82 26.72
CA PRO A 73 14.72 -5.42 27.75
C PRO A 73 14.66 -3.93 28.10
N HIS A 74 14.18 -3.08 27.18
CA HIS A 74 13.97 -1.67 27.45
C HIS A 74 12.63 -1.43 28.14
N LEU A 75 11.54 -2.04 27.64
CA LEU A 75 10.21 -1.92 28.24
C LEU A 75 10.19 -2.40 29.71
N TYR A 76 10.92 -3.47 30.04
CA TYR A 76 11.08 -3.91 31.44
C TYR A 76 11.72 -2.82 32.31
N ARG A 77 12.76 -2.14 31.81
CA ARG A 77 13.43 -1.06 32.55
C ARG A 77 12.50 0.12 32.77
N VAL A 78 11.71 0.48 31.77
CA VAL A 78 10.72 1.57 31.87
C VAL A 78 9.64 1.23 32.92
N LEU A 79 9.06 0.02 32.87
CA LEU A 79 8.07 -0.41 33.86
C LEU A 79 8.62 -0.42 35.29
N GLN A 80 9.88 -0.86 35.46
CA GLN A 80 10.56 -0.95 36.75
C GLN A 80 11.04 0.41 37.31
N ASP A 81 11.12 1.46 36.51
CA ASP A 81 11.58 2.77 36.96
C ASP A 81 10.44 3.53 37.68
N VAL A 82 10.42 3.46 39.00
CA VAL A 82 9.44 4.16 39.86
C VAL A 82 9.53 5.69 39.78
N LYS A 83 10.56 6.26 39.15
CA LYS A 83 10.68 7.71 38.91
C LYS A 83 10.10 8.12 37.56
N GLU A 84 9.84 7.18 36.67
CA GLU A 84 9.23 7.46 35.39
C GLU A 84 7.73 7.77 35.58
N ASP A 85 7.20 8.59 34.69
CA ASP A 85 5.80 9.01 34.72
C ASP A 85 4.86 7.79 34.63
N PRO A 86 3.82 7.70 35.47
CA PRO A 86 2.88 6.57 35.43
C PRO A 86 2.25 6.32 34.06
N ILE A 87 2.03 7.38 33.25
CA ILE A 87 1.52 7.24 31.88
C ILE A 87 2.45 6.40 31.01
N VAL A 88 3.75 6.62 31.13
CA VAL A 88 4.78 5.89 30.36
C VAL A 88 4.94 4.47 30.89
N ARG A 89 4.83 4.29 32.22
CA ARG A 89 4.94 2.97 32.86
C ARG A 89 3.76 2.06 32.51
N HIS A 90 2.52 2.57 32.47
CA HIS A 90 1.39 1.76 32.03
C HIS A 90 1.59 1.33 30.58
N GLU A 91 1.98 2.26 29.70
CA GLU A 91 2.13 1.96 28.28
C GLU A 91 3.25 0.94 28.02
N ALA A 92 4.32 0.99 28.82
CA ALA A 92 5.34 -0.06 28.81
C ALA A 92 4.78 -1.42 29.24
N GLY A 93 3.95 -1.47 30.30
CA GLY A 93 3.27 -2.68 30.75
C GLY A 93 2.33 -3.26 29.68
N GLU A 94 1.58 -2.41 29.01
CA GLU A 94 0.69 -2.78 27.91
C GLU A 94 1.49 -3.31 26.71
N ALA A 95 2.56 -2.62 26.31
CA ALA A 95 3.45 -3.04 25.23
C ALA A 95 4.08 -4.42 25.49
N ILE A 96 4.46 -4.70 26.75
CA ILE A 96 4.93 -6.03 27.17
C ILE A 96 3.82 -7.09 26.97
N GLY A 97 2.59 -6.78 27.38
CA GLY A 97 1.41 -7.62 27.15
C GLY A 97 1.10 -7.85 25.67
N ALA A 98 1.28 -6.83 24.83
CA ALA A 98 1.09 -6.88 23.39
C ALA A 98 2.12 -7.78 22.68
N ILE A 99 3.40 -7.74 23.11
CA ILE A 99 4.46 -8.63 22.61
C ILE A 99 4.21 -10.10 23.02
N GLY A 100 3.64 -10.33 24.21
CA GLY A 100 3.02 -11.61 24.52
C GLY A 100 3.96 -12.74 24.98
N GLN A 101 5.22 -12.44 25.30
CA GLN A 101 6.17 -13.47 25.75
C GLN A 101 5.85 -14.01 27.15
N LYS A 102 6.00 -15.32 27.33
CA LYS A 102 5.66 -16.00 28.59
C LYS A 102 6.61 -15.59 29.72
N GLU A 103 7.86 -15.31 29.39
CA GLU A 103 8.91 -14.88 30.30
C GLU A 103 8.58 -13.51 30.93
N SER A 104 7.80 -12.68 30.24
CA SER A 104 7.34 -11.38 30.74
C SER A 104 6.41 -11.48 31.95
N LEU A 105 5.76 -12.64 32.15
CA LEU A 105 4.82 -12.84 33.27
C LEU A 105 5.48 -12.66 34.63
N GLU A 106 6.76 -13.01 34.77
CA GLU A 106 7.45 -12.86 36.06
C GLU A 106 7.67 -11.39 36.40
N VAL A 107 8.01 -10.56 35.41
CA VAL A 107 8.18 -9.11 35.59
C VAL A 107 6.83 -8.46 35.89
N LEU A 108 5.78 -8.74 35.10
CA LEU A 108 4.47 -8.11 35.28
C LEU A 108 3.84 -8.41 36.66
N LYS A 109 4.03 -9.63 37.19
CA LYS A 109 3.51 -10.02 38.52
C LYS A 109 4.06 -9.17 39.66
N GLU A 110 5.27 -8.63 39.53
CA GLU A 110 5.88 -7.76 40.54
C GLU A 110 5.09 -6.44 40.69
N PHE A 111 4.37 -6.03 39.65
CA PHE A 111 3.71 -4.72 39.55
C PHE A 111 2.18 -4.77 39.63
N VAL A 112 1.56 -5.95 39.84
CA VAL A 112 0.10 -6.07 40.06
C VAL A 112 -0.36 -5.37 41.36
N SER A 113 0.56 -5.04 42.25
CA SER A 113 0.30 -4.25 43.47
C SER A 113 1.13 -2.96 43.49
N ASP A 114 1.42 -2.39 42.32
CA ASP A 114 2.11 -1.10 42.21
C ASP A 114 1.32 0.00 42.95
N GLY A 115 2.04 1.03 43.43
CA GLY A 115 1.44 2.15 44.14
C GLY A 115 0.61 3.06 43.22
N GLN A 116 0.84 3.00 41.90
CA GLN A 116 0.04 3.67 40.88
C GLN A 116 -1.00 2.70 40.33
N VAL A 117 -2.27 3.07 40.45
CA VAL A 117 -3.41 2.18 40.16
C VAL A 117 -3.42 1.77 38.69
N GLU A 118 -3.20 2.72 37.79
CA GLU A 118 -3.12 2.51 36.34
C GLU A 118 -2.02 1.51 35.95
N VAL A 119 -0.85 1.56 36.59
CA VAL A 119 0.24 0.60 36.33
C VAL A 119 -0.15 -0.80 36.81
N ALA A 120 -0.76 -0.89 38.00
CA ALA A 120 -1.21 -2.15 38.58
C ALA A 120 -2.30 -2.82 37.73
N GLU A 121 -3.31 -2.05 37.33
CA GLU A 121 -4.42 -2.49 36.46
C GLU A 121 -3.90 -2.91 35.07
N THR A 122 -2.97 -2.16 34.47
CA THR A 122 -2.37 -2.56 33.19
C THR A 122 -1.58 -3.86 33.31
N CYS A 123 -0.83 -4.07 34.39
CA CYS A 123 -0.12 -5.32 34.62
C CYS A 123 -1.06 -6.51 34.78
N GLU A 124 -2.20 -6.32 35.47
CA GLU A 124 -3.26 -7.34 35.56
C GLU A 124 -3.80 -7.70 34.17
N LEU A 125 -4.16 -6.69 33.35
CA LEU A 125 -4.65 -6.89 31.99
C LEU A 125 -3.61 -7.58 31.09
N ALA A 126 -2.34 -7.16 31.14
CA ALA A 126 -1.25 -7.74 30.36
C ALA A 126 -1.01 -9.20 30.73
N ILE A 127 -1.09 -9.57 32.02
CA ILE A 127 -0.97 -10.95 32.49
C ILE A 127 -2.11 -11.81 31.93
N GLU A 128 -3.36 -11.36 32.05
CA GLU A 128 -4.52 -12.10 31.55
C GLU A 128 -4.48 -12.25 30.03
N ARG A 129 -4.04 -11.21 29.32
CA ARG A 129 -3.78 -11.26 27.88
C ARG A 129 -2.75 -12.31 27.51
N ILE A 130 -1.58 -12.31 28.15
CA ILE A 130 -0.51 -13.28 27.88
C ILE A 130 -1.00 -14.70 28.17
N LYS A 131 -1.70 -14.93 29.30
CA LYS A 131 -2.30 -16.24 29.62
C LYS A 131 -3.27 -16.69 28.53
N TRP A 132 -4.14 -15.80 28.08
CA TRP A 132 -5.11 -16.09 27.03
C TRP A 132 -4.43 -16.44 25.69
N LEU A 133 -3.41 -15.68 25.27
CA LEU A 133 -2.62 -15.97 24.06
C LEU A 133 -1.95 -17.36 24.16
N ASN A 134 -1.34 -17.67 25.31
CA ASN A 134 -0.68 -18.94 25.55
C ASN A 134 -1.66 -20.13 25.68
N ALA A 135 -2.93 -19.87 25.98
CA ALA A 135 -3.99 -20.87 25.98
C ALA A 135 -4.56 -21.16 24.57
N GLY A 136 -3.98 -20.57 23.50
CA GLY A 136 -4.46 -20.72 22.13
C GLY A 136 -5.60 -19.77 21.77
N GLY A 137 -5.75 -18.68 22.54
CA GLY A 137 -6.70 -17.62 22.26
C GLY A 137 -6.43 -16.96 20.90
N VAL A 138 -7.49 -16.78 20.11
CA VAL A 138 -7.45 -16.09 18.82
C VAL A 138 -8.51 -15.00 18.84
N SER A 139 -8.14 -13.75 18.57
CA SER A 139 -9.09 -12.65 18.52
C SER A 139 -9.88 -12.76 17.22
N PRO A 140 -11.21 -12.55 17.24
CA PRO A 140 -11.99 -12.41 16.01
C PRO A 140 -11.55 -11.17 15.23
N SER A 141 -11.76 -11.19 13.92
CA SER A 141 -11.40 -10.10 13.02
C SER A 141 -12.12 -8.80 13.39
N SER A 142 -11.39 -7.68 13.42
CA SER A 142 -11.93 -6.34 13.67
C SER A 142 -11.40 -5.34 12.65
N GLU A 143 -12.26 -4.43 12.17
CA GLU A 143 -11.90 -3.27 11.33
C GLU A 143 -10.73 -2.45 11.88
N PHE A 144 -10.54 -2.48 13.19
CA PHE A 144 -9.49 -1.77 13.90
C PHE A 144 -8.23 -2.65 14.00
N THR A 145 -7.08 -2.12 13.56
CA THR A 145 -5.82 -2.87 13.41
C THR A 145 -4.88 -2.80 14.63
N SER A 146 -5.35 -2.24 15.75
CA SER A 146 -4.59 -2.15 17.01
C SER A 146 -4.43 -3.50 17.70
N VAL A 147 -3.32 -3.66 18.43
CA VAL A 147 -3.13 -4.78 19.35
C VAL A 147 -3.82 -4.47 20.67
N ASP A 148 -5.02 -5.02 20.86
CA ASP A 148 -5.87 -4.70 22.02
C ASP A 148 -5.39 -5.36 23.33
N PRO A 149 -5.52 -4.70 24.50
CA PRO A 149 -5.19 -5.26 25.81
C PRO A 149 -6.07 -6.45 26.21
N ALA A 150 -7.29 -6.54 25.69
CA ALA A 150 -8.15 -7.72 25.88
C ALA A 150 -8.82 -8.13 24.56
N PRO A 151 -9.03 -9.42 24.32
CA PRO A 151 -9.78 -9.88 23.16
C PRO A 151 -11.27 -9.58 23.31
N PRO A 152 -12.05 -9.30 22.26
CA PRO A 152 -13.50 -9.14 22.38
C PRO A 152 -14.19 -10.44 22.84
N GLU A 153 -15.44 -10.31 23.31
CA GLU A 153 -16.31 -11.44 23.62
C GLU A 153 -16.68 -12.25 22.37
N ALA A 154 -16.65 -13.58 22.48
CA ALA A 154 -17.10 -14.45 21.40
C ALA A 154 -18.63 -14.52 21.39
N ASN A 155 -19.25 -14.16 20.26
CA ASN A 155 -20.67 -14.38 19.94
C ASN A 155 -21.73 -13.48 20.62
N THR A 156 -21.37 -12.30 21.15
CA THR A 156 -22.36 -11.34 21.66
C THR A 156 -22.57 -10.18 20.68
N ALA A 157 -23.69 -10.17 19.95
CA ALA A 157 -24.09 -9.06 19.05
C ALA A 157 -25.06 -8.06 19.73
N ASP A 158 -25.30 -8.20 21.03
CA ASP A 158 -26.26 -7.38 21.78
C ASP A 158 -25.57 -6.21 22.49
N VAL A 159 -25.75 -5.01 21.94
CA VAL A 159 -25.24 -3.75 22.50
C VAL A 159 -25.72 -3.53 23.94
N SER A 160 -26.95 -3.92 24.29
CA SER A 160 -27.51 -3.70 25.62
C SER A 160 -26.82 -4.56 26.67
N ALA A 161 -26.57 -5.83 26.35
CA ALA A 161 -25.85 -6.77 27.20
C ALA A 161 -24.40 -6.33 27.41
N LEU A 162 -23.70 -5.99 26.34
CA LEU A 162 -22.31 -5.52 26.42
C LEU A 162 -22.18 -4.20 27.18
N ARG A 163 -23.11 -3.26 26.95
CA ARG A 163 -23.19 -2.02 27.72
C ARG A 163 -23.37 -2.30 29.22
N LYS A 164 -24.18 -3.29 29.58
CA LYS A 164 -24.35 -3.68 30.98
C LYS A 164 -23.05 -4.19 31.59
N THR A 165 -22.30 -5.04 30.89
CA THR A 165 -20.99 -5.53 31.34
C THR A 165 -19.97 -4.40 31.43
N LEU A 166 -19.90 -3.54 30.41
CA LEU A 166 -18.99 -2.39 30.33
C LEU A 166 -19.12 -1.48 31.57
N LEU A 167 -20.35 -1.22 32.00
CA LEU A 167 -20.70 -0.32 33.10
C LEU A 167 -20.74 -1.00 34.49
N ASP A 168 -20.52 -2.31 34.57
CA ASP A 168 -20.54 -3.05 35.83
C ASP A 168 -19.20 -2.91 36.58
N GLU A 169 -19.13 -1.97 37.52
CA GLU A 169 -17.94 -1.75 38.37
C GLU A 169 -17.59 -2.94 39.27
N SER A 170 -18.48 -3.94 39.42
CA SER A 170 -18.17 -5.16 40.16
C SER A 170 -17.58 -6.26 39.28
N ALA A 171 -17.61 -6.10 37.95
CA ALA A 171 -17.02 -7.06 37.02
C ALA A 171 -15.49 -6.91 36.94
N PRO A 172 -14.75 -8.00 36.69
CA PRO A 172 -13.31 -7.94 36.46
C PRO A 172 -12.96 -6.98 35.31
N LEU A 173 -11.89 -6.21 35.47
CA LEU A 173 -11.48 -5.21 34.48
C LEU A 173 -11.27 -5.83 33.10
N PHE A 174 -10.67 -7.03 33.05
CA PHE A 174 -10.50 -7.79 31.80
C PHE A 174 -11.83 -8.03 31.08
N GLU A 175 -12.90 -8.45 31.78
CA GLU A 175 -14.21 -8.67 31.14
C GLU A 175 -14.86 -7.37 30.67
N ARG A 176 -14.67 -6.27 31.40
CA ARG A 176 -15.14 -4.94 30.95
C ARG A 176 -14.44 -4.50 29.66
N TYR A 177 -13.13 -4.75 29.55
CA TYR A 177 -12.37 -4.51 28.32
C TYR A 177 -12.82 -5.42 27.18
N ARG A 178 -13.11 -6.71 27.45
CA ARG A 178 -13.67 -7.62 26.44
C ARG A 178 -15.00 -7.09 25.89
N ALA A 179 -15.87 -6.56 26.75
CA ALA A 179 -17.12 -5.92 26.34
C ALA A 179 -16.88 -4.61 25.55
N MET A 180 -15.90 -3.81 25.95
CA MET A 180 -15.48 -2.58 25.26
C MET A 180 -15.06 -2.86 23.81
N PHE A 181 -14.13 -3.80 23.61
CA PHE A 181 -13.68 -4.15 22.27
C PHE A 181 -14.75 -4.84 21.43
N SER A 182 -15.67 -5.60 22.05
CA SER A 182 -16.85 -6.10 21.35
C SER A 182 -17.73 -4.98 20.82
N LEU A 183 -18.01 -3.96 21.63
CA LEU A 183 -18.80 -2.79 21.21
C LEU A 183 -18.10 -2.02 20.09
N ARG A 184 -16.78 -1.79 20.22
CA ARG A 184 -15.98 -1.14 19.17
C ARG A 184 -16.13 -1.86 17.84
N ASN A 185 -15.92 -3.18 17.86
CA ASN A 185 -15.89 -4.01 16.66
C ASN A 185 -17.25 -4.09 15.94
N MET A 186 -18.35 -3.64 16.57
CA MET A 186 -19.64 -3.51 15.89
C MET A 186 -19.68 -2.36 14.89
N ALA A 187 -18.82 -1.33 15.04
CA ALA A 187 -18.74 -0.18 14.16
C ALA A 187 -20.11 0.48 13.89
N THR A 188 -20.93 0.65 14.94
CA THR A 188 -22.22 1.34 14.85
C THR A 188 -22.28 2.52 15.81
N THR A 189 -23.02 3.56 15.44
CA THR A 189 -23.30 4.71 16.31
C THR A 189 -23.92 4.30 17.65
N GLN A 190 -24.79 3.28 17.68
CA GLN A 190 -25.39 2.80 18.93
C GLN A 190 -24.34 2.21 19.89
N ALA A 191 -23.37 1.44 19.35
CA ALA A 191 -22.28 0.89 20.14
C ALA A 191 -21.30 1.99 20.61
N ALA A 192 -21.00 2.97 19.75
CA ALA A 192 -20.22 4.15 20.11
C ALA A 192 -20.85 4.96 21.25
N MET A 193 -22.18 5.16 21.22
CA MET A 193 -22.88 5.83 22.33
C MET A 193 -22.87 5.00 23.61
N ALA A 194 -22.96 3.66 23.52
CA ALA A 194 -22.82 2.78 24.67
C ALA A 194 -21.41 2.83 25.28
N LEU A 195 -20.37 2.94 24.44
CA LEU A 195 -18.99 3.16 24.87
C LEU A 195 -18.82 4.52 25.56
N ALA A 196 -19.41 5.58 25.00
CA ALA A 196 -19.35 6.92 25.56
C ALA A 196 -19.90 7.02 27.01
N ASP A 197 -20.86 6.17 27.37
CA ASP A 197 -21.33 6.07 28.76
C ASP A 197 -20.22 5.61 29.73
N GLY A 198 -19.28 4.79 29.25
CA GLY A 198 -18.11 4.31 29.99
C GLY A 198 -17.16 5.42 30.43
N LEU A 199 -17.15 6.57 29.75
CA LEU A 199 -16.40 7.76 30.20
C LEU A 199 -16.89 8.27 31.55
N SER A 200 -18.08 7.89 32.01
CA SER A 200 -18.65 8.32 33.29
C SER A 200 -18.44 7.31 34.43
N CYS A 201 -17.78 6.18 34.17
CA CYS A 201 -17.44 5.18 35.18
C CYS A 201 -16.45 5.75 36.21
N PRO A 202 -16.74 5.70 37.52
CA PRO A 202 -15.89 6.34 38.53
C PRO A 202 -14.64 5.52 38.90
N GLY A 203 -14.62 4.21 38.63
CA GLY A 203 -13.65 3.29 39.23
C GLY A 203 -12.20 3.46 38.77
N SER A 204 -11.95 3.40 37.46
CA SER A 204 -10.59 3.30 36.90
C SER A 204 -10.35 4.40 35.86
N ALA A 205 -9.27 5.17 36.05
CA ALA A 205 -8.81 6.13 35.05
C ALA A 205 -8.29 5.42 33.79
N LEU A 206 -7.59 4.29 33.96
CA LEU A 206 -7.13 3.45 32.85
C LEU A 206 -8.30 2.98 31.98
N PHE A 207 -9.40 2.53 32.60
CA PHE A 207 -10.62 2.15 31.87
C PHE A 207 -11.22 3.31 31.08
N ARG A 208 -11.35 4.51 31.68
CA ARG A 208 -11.88 5.69 30.99
C ARG A 208 -10.98 6.17 29.85
N HIS A 209 -9.66 6.07 30.03
CA HIS A 209 -8.68 6.31 28.99
C HIS A 209 -8.92 5.38 27.80
N GLU A 210 -9.01 4.08 28.04
CA GLU A 210 -9.22 3.11 26.94
C GLU A 210 -10.55 3.32 26.22
N VAL A 211 -11.61 3.71 26.95
CA VAL A 211 -12.88 4.10 26.32
C VAL A 211 -12.68 5.28 25.36
N ALA A 212 -11.93 6.32 25.76
CA ALA A 212 -11.65 7.45 24.89
C ALA A 212 -10.84 7.03 23.64
N PHE A 213 -9.83 6.19 23.81
CA PHE A 213 -9.01 5.64 22.73
C PHE A 213 -9.88 4.93 21.70
N VAL A 214 -10.73 4.00 22.17
CA VAL A 214 -11.66 3.23 21.35
C VAL A 214 -12.66 4.13 20.60
N LEU A 215 -13.15 5.20 21.23
CA LEU A 215 -14.02 6.17 20.56
C LEU A 215 -13.28 6.94 19.46
N GLY A 216 -12.01 7.29 19.69
CA GLY A 216 -11.11 7.88 18.70
C GLY A 216 -10.94 6.99 17.47
N GLN A 217 -10.77 5.68 17.68
CA GLN A 217 -10.69 4.70 16.59
C GLN A 217 -11.98 4.64 15.76
N MET A 218 -13.15 4.65 16.41
CA MET A 218 -14.45 4.58 15.73
C MET A 218 -14.78 5.85 14.92
N ARG A 219 -14.21 7.00 15.28
CA ARG A 219 -14.41 8.31 14.61
C ARG A 219 -15.89 8.73 14.49
N GLU A 220 -16.73 8.33 15.44
CA GLU A 220 -18.17 8.62 15.41
C GLU A 220 -18.47 10.03 15.97
N GLU A 221 -18.91 10.95 15.11
CA GLU A 221 -19.21 12.35 15.48
C GLU A 221 -20.23 12.49 16.63
N ALA A 222 -21.14 11.53 16.79
CA ALA A 222 -22.13 11.54 17.88
C ALA A 222 -21.49 11.52 19.29
N THR A 223 -20.22 11.12 19.39
CA THR A 223 -19.48 10.96 20.65
C THR A 223 -18.68 12.20 21.05
N VAL A 224 -18.58 13.20 20.15
CA VAL A 224 -17.79 14.44 20.35
C VAL A 224 -18.17 15.15 21.64
N GLU A 225 -19.47 15.27 21.92
CA GLU A 225 -19.95 15.96 23.12
C GLU A 225 -19.56 15.22 24.41
N ALA A 226 -19.52 13.88 24.39
CA ALA A 226 -19.08 13.10 25.55
C ALA A 226 -17.57 13.27 25.81
N LEU A 227 -16.75 13.18 24.75
CA LEU A 227 -15.28 13.39 24.81
C LEU A 227 -14.94 14.80 25.30
N LYS A 228 -15.60 15.81 24.75
CA LYS A 228 -15.46 17.22 25.15
C LYS A 228 -15.82 17.44 26.63
N ASN A 229 -16.95 16.88 27.07
CA ASN A 229 -17.40 17.03 28.45
C ASN A 229 -16.42 16.38 29.43
N ARG A 230 -15.81 15.25 29.06
CA ARG A 230 -14.78 14.59 29.87
C ARG A 230 -13.47 15.39 29.88
N LEU A 231 -13.00 15.86 28.72
CA LEU A 231 -11.80 16.71 28.60
C LEU A 231 -11.87 17.99 29.47
N LYS A 232 -13.08 18.55 29.63
CA LYS A 232 -13.38 19.75 30.44
C LYS A 232 -13.30 19.53 31.95
N VAL A 233 -13.30 18.29 32.45
CA VAL A 233 -13.24 18.01 33.88
C VAL A 233 -11.79 18.22 34.36
N LEU A 234 -11.53 19.31 35.07
CA LEU A 234 -10.17 19.68 35.51
C LEU A 234 -9.59 18.72 36.56
N ASP A 235 -10.45 18.07 37.35
CA ASP A 235 -10.05 17.09 38.37
C ASP A 235 -9.98 15.66 37.81
N GLU A 236 -10.18 15.47 36.50
CA GLU A 236 -10.01 14.17 35.84
C GLU A 236 -8.52 13.87 35.61
N HIS A 237 -8.17 12.59 35.68
CA HIS A 237 -6.79 12.13 35.48
C HIS A 237 -6.29 12.55 34.09
N GLU A 238 -5.04 13.02 34.01
CA GLU A 238 -4.51 13.54 32.75
C GLU A 238 -4.43 12.50 31.63
N MET A 239 -4.28 11.21 31.99
CA MET A 239 -4.37 10.08 31.05
C MET A 239 -5.70 10.08 30.26
N VAL A 240 -6.83 10.28 30.96
CA VAL A 240 -8.14 10.29 30.31
C VAL A 240 -8.31 11.54 29.45
N ARG A 241 -7.79 12.67 29.93
CA ARG A 241 -7.92 13.96 29.26
C ARG A 241 -7.10 14.02 27.98
N HIS A 242 -5.86 13.50 27.96
CA HIS A 242 -5.08 13.49 26.71
C HIS A 242 -5.73 12.59 25.67
N GLU A 243 -6.24 11.43 26.09
CA GLU A 243 -6.86 10.48 25.17
C GLU A 243 -8.16 11.03 24.58
N CYS A 244 -8.94 11.78 25.37
CA CYS A 244 -10.07 12.54 24.84
C CYS A 244 -9.64 13.58 23.79
N ALA A 245 -8.49 14.24 23.97
CA ALA A 245 -7.98 15.20 22.99
C ALA A 245 -7.54 14.50 21.69
N GLU A 246 -6.88 13.36 21.77
CA GLU A 246 -6.44 12.59 20.60
C GLU A 246 -7.62 11.97 19.85
N ALA A 247 -8.62 11.47 20.56
CA ALA A 247 -9.88 11.00 19.98
C ALA A 247 -10.61 12.11 19.21
N LEU A 248 -10.68 13.33 19.76
CA LEU A 248 -11.24 14.49 19.07
C LEU A 248 -10.41 14.87 17.83
N GLY A 249 -9.09 14.75 17.90
CA GLY A 249 -8.19 14.94 16.76
C GLY A 249 -8.45 13.94 15.64
N SER A 250 -8.72 12.69 15.99
CA SER A 250 -9.04 11.61 15.05
C SER A 250 -10.40 11.81 14.38
N ILE A 251 -11.43 12.26 15.12
CA ILE A 251 -12.75 12.59 14.54
C ILE A 251 -12.64 13.77 13.55
N ALA A 252 -11.83 14.79 13.89
CA ALA A 252 -11.48 15.92 13.02
C ALA A 252 -12.67 16.76 12.50
N SER A 253 -13.79 16.87 13.21
CA SER A 253 -14.88 17.77 12.79
C SER A 253 -14.55 19.25 13.07
N GLU A 254 -15.25 20.20 12.42
CA GLU A 254 -15.08 21.65 12.71
C GLU A 254 -15.25 21.99 14.20
N GLU A 255 -16.15 21.29 14.90
CA GLU A 255 -16.34 21.44 16.34
C GLU A 255 -15.11 20.94 17.13
N CYS A 256 -14.54 19.79 16.75
CA CYS A 256 -13.31 19.25 17.37
C CYS A 256 -12.16 20.26 17.31
N PHE A 257 -11.96 20.95 16.18
CA PHE A 257 -10.94 22.00 16.07
C PHE A 257 -11.17 23.16 17.02
N GLY A 258 -12.42 23.56 17.21
CA GLY A 258 -12.80 24.59 18.18
C GLY A 258 -12.41 24.18 19.60
N ILE A 259 -12.78 22.95 19.98
CA ILE A 259 -12.52 22.39 21.30
C ILE A 259 -11.00 22.28 21.56
N LEU A 260 -10.25 21.64 20.67
CA LEU A 260 -8.81 21.40 20.88
C LEU A 260 -8.01 22.71 21.04
N LYS A 261 -8.41 23.78 20.34
CA LYS A 261 -7.79 25.11 20.49
C LYS A 261 -8.01 25.72 21.87
N GLU A 262 -9.12 25.41 22.55
CA GLU A 262 -9.37 25.87 23.93
C GLU A 262 -8.34 25.28 24.91
N PHE A 263 -7.81 24.09 24.64
CA PHE A 263 -6.93 23.34 25.55
C PHE A 263 -5.43 23.41 25.22
N LEU A 264 -5.03 24.18 24.20
CA LEU A 264 -3.61 24.45 23.93
C LEU A 264 -2.87 25.14 25.10
N GLY A 265 -3.63 25.77 26.01
CA GLY A 265 -3.11 26.41 27.22
C GLY A 265 -3.42 25.66 28.52
N ASP A 266 -3.80 24.39 28.47
CA ASP A 266 -4.15 23.59 29.65
C ASP A 266 -3.03 23.55 30.70
N SER A 267 -3.33 23.30 31.97
CA SER A 267 -2.30 23.19 33.02
C SER A 267 -1.46 21.91 32.88
N SER A 268 -2.06 20.79 32.45
CA SER A 268 -1.33 19.55 32.19
C SER A 268 -0.51 19.68 30.91
N ARG A 269 0.77 19.32 31.00
CA ARG A 269 1.67 19.32 29.83
C ARG A 269 1.24 18.27 28.81
N VAL A 270 0.86 17.07 29.28
CA VAL A 270 0.42 15.96 28.41
C VAL A 270 -0.79 16.38 27.59
N VAL A 271 -1.80 16.98 28.23
CA VAL A 271 -3.02 17.44 27.54
C VAL A 271 -2.72 18.53 26.50
N ARG A 272 -1.85 19.50 26.83
CA ARG A 272 -1.44 20.54 25.85
C ARG A 272 -0.74 19.95 24.63
N GLU A 273 0.23 19.05 24.86
CA GLU A 273 0.99 18.42 23.79
C GLU A 273 0.08 17.52 22.93
N SER A 274 -0.86 16.78 23.52
CA SER A 274 -1.85 15.99 22.75
C SER A 274 -2.78 16.88 21.93
N CYS A 275 -3.20 18.05 22.43
CA CYS A 275 -3.97 18.99 21.63
C CYS A 275 -3.18 19.55 20.44
N GLU A 276 -1.86 19.78 20.59
CA GLU A 276 -0.97 20.20 19.49
C GLU A 276 -0.90 19.11 18.41
N VAL A 277 -0.65 17.87 18.81
CA VAL A 277 -0.57 16.72 17.89
C VAL A 277 -1.93 16.46 17.22
N ALA A 278 -3.02 16.45 18.00
CA ALA A 278 -4.38 16.26 17.50
C ALA A 278 -4.79 17.31 16.46
N LEU A 279 -4.44 18.58 16.68
CA LEU A 279 -4.70 19.65 15.70
C LEU A 279 -3.89 19.47 14.42
N ASP A 280 -2.66 18.95 14.52
CA ASP A 280 -1.82 18.65 13.36
C ASP A 280 -2.35 17.45 12.56
N ILE A 281 -2.79 16.38 13.23
CA ILE A 281 -3.47 15.24 12.61
C ILE A 281 -4.73 15.72 11.90
N ALA A 282 -5.58 16.48 12.59
CA ALA A 282 -6.83 16.98 12.02
C ALA A 282 -6.57 17.94 10.83
N ALA A 283 -5.54 18.80 10.91
CA ALA A 283 -5.12 19.65 9.81
C ALA A 283 -4.62 18.85 8.60
N HIS A 284 -3.92 17.74 8.83
CA HIS A 284 -3.52 16.82 7.76
C HIS A 284 -4.71 16.14 7.09
N GLU A 285 -5.70 15.65 7.86
CA GLU A 285 -6.92 15.05 7.33
C GLU A 285 -7.67 16.00 6.37
N HIS A 286 -7.62 17.30 6.66
CA HIS A 286 -8.21 18.38 5.84
C HIS A 286 -7.29 18.88 4.71
N SER A 287 -6.06 18.38 4.62
CA SER A 287 -5.10 18.75 3.59
C SER A 287 -5.16 17.82 2.37
N ASP A 288 -4.53 18.26 1.28
CA ASP A 288 -4.30 17.47 0.07
C ASP A 288 -3.11 16.49 0.22
N GLN A 289 -2.43 16.50 1.37
CA GLN A 289 -1.30 15.59 1.63
C GLN A 289 -1.83 14.18 1.89
N LEU A 290 -1.25 13.19 1.19
CA LEU A 290 -1.74 11.81 1.21
C LEU A 290 -1.26 10.99 2.42
N GLN A 291 -0.08 11.30 2.97
CA GLN A 291 0.57 10.51 4.01
C GLN A 291 0.97 11.38 5.19
N TYR A 292 0.41 11.10 6.36
CA TYR A 292 0.73 11.80 7.60
C TYR A 292 2.18 11.56 8.02
N ALA A 293 2.60 10.29 7.99
CA ALA A 293 3.92 9.84 8.42
C ALA A 293 4.90 9.66 7.24
N ASP A 294 5.24 10.76 6.55
CA ASP A 294 6.18 10.77 5.41
C ASP A 294 7.53 11.44 5.76
N ALA A 295 8.16 11.00 6.84
CA ALA A 295 9.43 11.56 7.28
C ALA A 295 10.60 11.28 6.30
N LEU A 296 10.39 10.38 5.33
CA LEU A 296 11.39 10.02 4.31
C LEU A 296 11.56 11.11 3.24
N LYS A 297 10.56 11.98 3.05
CA LYS A 297 10.61 13.08 2.09
C LYS A 297 11.23 14.38 2.60
N PHE A 298 11.61 14.50 3.88
CA PHE A 298 12.33 15.68 4.38
C PHE A 298 13.73 15.77 3.75
N HIS A 299 13.82 16.34 2.55
CA HIS A 299 15.04 16.86 1.97
C HIS A 299 15.29 18.26 2.49
N SER A 300 16.56 18.55 2.75
CA SER A 300 17.13 19.82 3.19
C SER A 300 16.40 21.06 2.65
N CYS A 301 15.62 21.73 3.49
CA CYS A 301 15.29 23.15 3.30
C CYS A 301 15.74 23.91 4.54
N ASN A 302 17.05 24.15 4.63
CA ASN A 302 17.61 25.18 5.49
C ASN A 302 18.03 26.35 4.59
N ARG A 303 17.12 27.32 4.41
CA ARG A 303 17.44 28.75 4.22
C ARG A 303 16.14 29.58 4.16
N THR A 304 15.84 30.20 5.30
CA THR A 304 15.17 31.51 5.43
C THR A 304 14.01 31.83 4.47
N SER A 305 12.79 31.63 4.94
CA SER A 305 11.66 32.48 4.54
C SER A 305 10.81 32.79 5.76
N ARG A 306 10.92 34.03 6.25
CA ARG A 306 10.03 34.59 7.28
C ARG A 306 8.57 34.47 6.84
N CYS A 307 7.72 33.88 7.66
CA CYS A 307 6.27 34.00 7.52
C CYS A 307 5.86 35.49 7.57
N PRO A 308 4.97 35.96 6.68
CA PRO A 308 4.43 37.32 6.79
C PRO A 308 3.42 37.35 7.95
N GLN A 309 3.72 38.13 8.98
CA GLN A 309 2.74 38.51 10.00
C GLN A 309 1.58 39.24 9.34
N VAL A 310 0.39 38.64 9.39
CA VAL A 310 -0.88 39.30 9.04
C VAL A 310 -1.17 40.34 10.13
N ARG A 311 -0.75 41.58 9.86
CA ARG A 311 -1.08 42.74 10.68
C ARG A 311 -2.48 43.22 10.30
N MET A 312 -3.48 42.91 11.12
CA MET A 312 -4.81 43.53 11.03
C MET A 312 -4.66 45.06 11.06
N LYS A 313 -5.04 45.73 9.97
CA LYS A 313 -5.30 47.18 9.97
C LYS A 313 -6.75 47.45 9.57
N ARG A 314 -7.46 48.06 10.51
CA ARG A 314 -8.81 48.62 10.39
C ARG A 314 -8.93 49.50 9.13
N ARG A 315 -9.99 49.29 8.36
CA ARG A 315 -10.45 50.23 7.33
C ARG A 315 -11.05 51.47 8.02
N SER A 316 -10.52 52.64 7.69
CA SER A 316 -11.31 53.88 7.65
C SER A 316 -11.11 54.55 6.29
N SER A 317 -12.24 54.96 5.72
CA SER A 317 -12.41 55.63 4.45
C SER A 317 -11.76 57.01 4.38
N ARG A 318 -11.16 57.37 3.23
CA ARG A 318 -11.65 58.46 2.35
C ARG A 318 -10.71 58.72 1.17
N ALA A 319 -11.37 59.07 0.07
CA ALA A 319 -10.93 59.54 -1.23
C ALA A 319 -9.77 60.55 -1.24
N SER A 320 -8.95 60.56 -2.29
CA SER A 320 -9.13 61.43 -3.48
C SER A 320 -7.84 61.57 -4.32
N SER A 321 -8.07 61.94 -5.59
CA SER A 321 -7.18 62.55 -6.60
C SER A 321 -6.05 61.74 -7.26
N ALA A 322 -6.27 61.56 -8.57
CA ALA A 322 -5.43 61.16 -9.70
C ALA A 322 -4.27 62.15 -10.00
N PRO A 323 -3.63 62.13 -11.21
CA PRO A 323 -2.79 61.09 -11.82
C PRO A 323 -1.47 61.69 -12.40
N ASN A 324 -0.81 60.95 -13.30
CA ASN A 324 0.30 61.33 -14.23
C ASN A 324 1.72 61.23 -13.63
N SER A 325 2.78 60.82 -14.36
CA SER A 325 2.99 60.50 -15.78
C SER A 325 4.40 59.91 -15.95
N ASN A 326 4.54 59.03 -16.95
CA ASN A 326 5.62 58.82 -17.93
C ASN A 326 7.12 59.13 -17.65
N LEU A 327 7.92 58.34 -18.42
CA LEU A 327 9.30 58.50 -18.91
C LEU A 327 10.31 57.63 -18.13
N ALA A 328 10.81 56.51 -18.67
CA ALA A 328 11.57 56.24 -19.90
C ALA A 328 13.09 56.47 -19.75
N GLU A 329 13.85 55.48 -20.26
CA GLU A 329 15.29 55.50 -20.63
C GLU A 329 16.29 55.49 -19.45
N SER A 330 17.43 54.80 -19.50
CA SER A 330 18.21 54.21 -20.60
C SER A 330 19.27 53.23 -20.04
N GLU A 331 19.72 52.38 -20.96
CA GLU A 331 20.84 51.43 -20.95
C GLU A 331 22.15 51.99 -20.38
N ILE A 332 22.98 51.12 -19.78
CA ILE A 332 24.42 50.99 -20.10
C ILE A 332 24.82 49.51 -20.01
N LEU A 333 25.46 49.07 -21.09
CA LEU A 333 26.10 47.77 -21.36
C LEU A 333 27.35 47.53 -20.50
N GLN A 334 27.60 46.27 -20.16
CA GLN A 334 28.93 45.69 -20.36
C GLN A 334 28.85 44.17 -20.52
N ALA A 335 29.42 43.72 -21.62
CA ALA A 335 29.56 42.34 -22.05
C ALA A 335 30.71 41.65 -21.32
N ASP A 336 30.63 40.33 -21.20
CA ASP A 336 31.73 39.46 -21.62
C ASP A 336 31.15 38.12 -22.09
N SER A 337 31.58 37.77 -23.29
CA SER A 337 31.33 36.55 -24.04
C SER A 337 32.37 35.49 -23.68
N ASP A 338 31.96 34.23 -23.60
CA ASP A 338 32.80 33.15 -24.13
C ASP A 338 31.91 32.03 -24.66
N GLU A 339 32.09 31.73 -25.94
CA GLU A 339 31.49 30.60 -26.65
C GLU A 339 32.33 29.33 -26.45
N GLY A 340 31.70 28.16 -26.62
CA GLY A 340 32.46 26.94 -26.91
C GLY A 340 31.72 25.65 -26.58
N ASP A 341 31.25 24.99 -27.65
CA ASP A 341 30.81 23.60 -27.76
C ASP A 341 31.48 22.59 -26.80
N ASP A 342 30.72 21.58 -26.36
CA ASP A 342 30.96 20.23 -26.88
C ASP A 342 29.88 19.22 -26.49
N THR A 343 29.51 18.47 -27.51
CA THR A 343 28.78 17.22 -27.47
C THR A 343 29.75 16.09 -27.08
N SER A 344 29.31 15.13 -26.26
CA SER A 344 29.46 13.68 -26.47
C SER A 344 29.44 12.85 -25.17
N SER A 345 28.71 11.75 -25.29
CA SER A 345 28.87 10.43 -24.67
C SER A 345 30.23 10.06 -24.06
N LEU A 346 30.21 9.25 -23.00
CA LEU A 346 30.87 7.93 -22.85
C LEU A 346 30.63 7.41 -21.41
N GLU A 347 30.05 6.22 -21.25
CA GLU A 347 30.76 5.01 -20.82
C GLU A 347 31.93 5.22 -19.84
N SER A 348 31.86 4.59 -18.68
CA SER A 348 33.07 4.05 -18.05
C SER A 348 32.78 2.72 -17.36
N SER A 349 33.48 1.69 -17.85
CA SER A 349 33.61 0.39 -17.23
C SER A 349 35.04 0.19 -16.74
N SER A 350 35.15 -0.23 -15.48
CA SER A 350 36.18 -1.11 -14.89
C SER A 350 37.66 -0.68 -14.79
N ARG A 351 38.18 -0.82 -13.55
CA ARG A 351 39.34 -1.61 -13.07
C ARG A 351 39.79 -1.03 -11.72
N SER A 352 40.39 -1.68 -10.72
CA SER A 352 40.53 -3.06 -10.23
C SER A 352 41.66 -3.01 -9.18
N GLU A 353 41.46 -3.34 -7.91
CA GLU A 353 42.51 -3.73 -6.94
C GLU A 353 41.88 -4.72 -5.93
N ARG A 354 42.02 -6.04 -6.09
CA ARG A 354 43.06 -6.98 -5.60
C ARG A 354 43.26 -7.08 -4.07
N THR A 355 42.85 -8.27 -3.58
CA THR A 355 43.39 -9.12 -2.49
C THR A 355 43.25 -8.62 -1.04
N SER A 356 42.58 -9.36 -0.15
CA SER A 356 43.18 -10.49 0.57
C SER A 356 42.16 -11.41 1.27
N ARG A 357 42.60 -12.66 1.48
CA ARG A 357 41.91 -13.84 2.04
C ARG A 357 41.70 -13.80 3.56
N SER A 358 40.65 -14.47 4.04
CA SER A 358 40.62 -15.49 5.13
C SER A 358 39.15 -15.72 5.53
N GLY A 359 38.62 -16.89 5.83
CA GLY A 359 39.12 -18.25 5.95
C GLY A 359 37.94 -19.12 6.37
N THR A 360 37.75 -20.26 5.71
CA THR A 360 36.82 -21.31 6.10
C THR A 360 37.50 -22.22 7.14
N PRO A 361 36.75 -22.86 8.05
CA PRO A 361 37.13 -24.17 8.55
C PRO A 361 36.13 -25.24 8.10
N SER A 362 36.70 -26.25 7.47
CA SER A 362 36.16 -27.54 7.08
C SER A 362 36.08 -28.53 8.25
N SER A 363 35.20 -29.53 8.15
CA SER A 363 35.50 -30.88 8.67
C SER A 363 34.80 -31.99 7.85
N GLU A 364 35.61 -32.99 7.53
CA GLU A 364 35.42 -34.12 6.61
C GLU A 364 34.61 -35.32 7.15
N LEU A 365 34.51 -36.34 6.27
CA LEU A 365 34.35 -37.81 6.47
C LEU A 365 33.00 -38.31 5.93
N ARG A 366 32.89 -39.35 5.09
CA ARG A 366 33.84 -40.35 4.60
C ARG A 366 33.21 -41.07 3.39
N ARG A 367 34.01 -41.37 2.36
CA ARG A 367 33.69 -42.30 1.26
C ARG A 367 34.29 -43.68 1.59
N THR A 368 33.58 -44.75 1.28
CA THR A 368 34.11 -46.11 0.99
C THR A 368 33.23 -46.68 -0.13
N GLY A 369 33.68 -46.82 -1.38
CA GLY A 369 34.53 -47.92 -1.92
C GLY A 369 33.64 -48.75 -2.87
N GLY A 370 34.02 -49.31 -4.00
CA GLY A 370 35.23 -49.31 -4.83
C GLY A 370 34.96 -50.17 -6.08
N GLY A 371 35.67 -49.89 -7.18
CA GLY A 371 36.15 -50.86 -8.17
C GLY A 371 35.20 -51.49 -9.22
N PRO A 372 35.76 -52.03 -10.35
CA PRO A 372 35.13 -51.92 -11.68
C PRO A 372 34.96 -53.26 -12.46
N ARG A 373 34.15 -53.22 -13.54
CA ARG A 373 34.29 -53.93 -14.86
C ARG A 373 33.07 -54.75 -15.36
N SER A 374 32.80 -54.54 -16.66
CA SER A 374 32.52 -55.54 -17.71
C SER A 374 31.10 -56.11 -17.96
N ARG A 375 30.50 -55.63 -19.06
CA ARG A 375 29.85 -56.35 -20.19
C ARG A 375 29.06 -57.66 -19.91
N LYS A 376 27.75 -57.65 -20.23
CA LYS A 376 27.11 -58.35 -21.38
C LYS A 376 25.59 -58.41 -21.17
N GLY A 377 24.84 -58.15 -22.25
CA GLY A 377 23.38 -58.14 -22.23
C GLY A 377 22.72 -59.52 -22.17
N LYS A 378 21.42 -59.53 -21.86
CA LYS A 378 20.45 -60.51 -22.36
C LYS A 378 19.03 -59.92 -22.30
N ARG A 379 18.34 -60.09 -23.43
CA ARG A 379 16.92 -59.79 -23.66
C ARG A 379 16.02 -60.49 -22.65
N GLY A 380 14.99 -59.79 -22.17
CA GLY A 380 13.86 -60.33 -21.43
C GLY A 380 12.60 -59.50 -21.67
N LYS A 381 11.63 -60.13 -22.33
CA LYS A 381 10.26 -59.74 -22.72
C LYS A 381 9.56 -58.53 -22.07
N LYS A 382 8.91 -57.77 -22.96
CA LYS A 382 7.73 -56.88 -22.75
C LYS A 382 6.78 -57.38 -21.65
N SER A 383 6.50 -56.53 -20.65
CA SER A 383 5.12 -56.35 -20.21
C SER A 383 4.58 -55.11 -20.92
N LYS A 384 3.35 -55.24 -21.41
CA LYS A 384 2.63 -54.23 -22.16
C LYS A 384 1.68 -53.64 -21.13
N ASP A 385 2.12 -52.64 -20.39
CA ASP A 385 1.20 -51.83 -19.59
C ASP A 385 0.48 -50.87 -20.54
N THR A 386 -0.67 -51.35 -20.99
CA THR A 386 -1.75 -50.54 -21.52
C THR A 386 -2.40 -49.78 -20.37
N SER A 387 -1.77 -48.68 -19.96
CA SER A 387 -2.49 -47.54 -19.38
C SER A 387 -2.39 -46.42 -20.41
N GLY A 388 -3.52 -46.12 -21.04
CA GLY A 388 -3.63 -45.02 -22.00
C GLY A 388 -3.46 -43.70 -21.27
N GLY A 389 -2.22 -43.24 -21.13
CA GLY A 389 -1.94 -41.83 -20.87
C GLY A 389 -2.27 -41.06 -22.14
N VAL A 390 -3.37 -40.33 -22.14
CA VAL A 390 -3.59 -39.25 -23.11
C VAL A 390 -2.41 -38.31 -22.92
N GLY A 391 -1.44 -38.34 -23.83
CA GLY A 391 -0.34 -37.39 -23.82
C GLY A 391 -0.93 -36.01 -24.09
N ALA A 392 -1.25 -35.27 -23.04
CA ALA A 392 -1.71 -33.88 -23.14
C ALA A 392 -0.73 -33.11 -24.02
N SER A 393 -1.23 -32.35 -25.00
CA SER A 393 -0.38 -31.67 -25.97
C SER A 393 0.34 -30.49 -25.32
N ARG A 394 1.50 -30.11 -25.88
CA ARG A 394 2.26 -28.92 -25.43
C ARG A 394 1.70 -27.71 -26.18
N LEU A 395 1.46 -26.59 -25.51
CA LEU A 395 1.11 -25.33 -26.17
C LEU A 395 2.19 -24.97 -27.21
N ARG A 396 1.82 -24.94 -28.49
CA ARG A 396 2.72 -24.61 -29.61
C ARG A 396 2.26 -23.32 -30.27
N TYR A 397 3.20 -22.42 -30.51
CA TYR A 397 2.98 -21.19 -31.28
C TYR A 397 3.98 -21.13 -32.42
N LYS A 398 3.54 -20.58 -33.56
CA LYS A 398 4.38 -20.22 -34.70
C LYS A 398 4.56 -18.72 -34.75
N PHE A 399 5.76 -18.28 -35.14
CA PHE A 399 6.00 -16.88 -35.47
C PHE A 399 5.20 -16.53 -36.73
N SER A 400 4.47 -15.40 -36.72
CA SER A 400 3.65 -14.97 -37.85
C SER A 400 4.19 -13.70 -38.50
N SER A 401 4.34 -12.62 -37.74
CA SER A 401 4.84 -11.34 -38.26
C SER A 401 5.39 -10.44 -37.16
N TRP A 402 6.05 -9.36 -37.57
CA TRP A 402 6.43 -8.26 -36.69
C TRP A 402 6.24 -6.93 -37.43
N VAL A 403 5.98 -5.86 -36.68
CA VAL A 403 5.88 -4.48 -37.18
C VAL A 403 6.71 -3.58 -36.26
N LYS A 404 7.47 -2.65 -36.84
CA LYS A 404 8.24 -1.64 -36.10
C LYS A 404 7.56 -0.29 -36.23
N GLU A 405 7.35 0.38 -35.09
CA GLU A 405 6.85 1.76 -35.09
C GLU A 405 7.95 2.73 -35.55
N ASP A 406 7.56 3.73 -36.34
CA ASP A 406 8.46 4.69 -37.00
C ASP A 406 9.24 5.58 -36.03
N HIS A 407 8.69 5.84 -34.85
CA HIS A 407 9.31 6.69 -33.84
C HIS A 407 10.54 6.07 -33.16
N GLY A 408 10.74 4.74 -33.28
CA GLY A 408 11.96 4.07 -32.83
C GLY A 408 12.18 4.02 -31.31
N GLN A 409 11.19 4.46 -30.50
CA GLN A 409 11.26 4.49 -29.03
C GLN A 409 10.72 3.19 -28.41
N PRO A 410 11.14 2.84 -27.18
CA PRO A 410 10.62 1.67 -26.48
C PRO A 410 9.08 1.65 -26.39
N LEU A 411 8.50 0.46 -26.59
CA LEU A 411 7.10 0.20 -26.34
C LEU A 411 6.95 -0.48 -24.97
N PHE A 412 6.23 0.17 -24.07
CA PHE A 412 6.07 -0.26 -22.68
C PHE A 412 4.81 -1.08 -22.47
N GLY A 413 3.75 -0.80 -23.22
CA GLY A 413 2.45 -1.42 -23.03
C GLY A 413 1.82 -1.98 -24.30
N ILE A 414 1.11 -3.10 -24.15
CA ILE A 414 0.27 -3.70 -25.18
C ILE A 414 -0.98 -4.35 -24.57
N GLN A 415 -2.14 -4.14 -25.18
CA GLN A 415 -3.40 -4.76 -24.76
C GLN A 415 -4.34 -5.05 -25.93
N PHE A 416 -4.81 -6.29 -26.04
CA PHE A 416 -5.98 -6.63 -26.86
C PHE A 416 -7.24 -5.97 -26.30
N ASN A 417 -8.15 -5.56 -27.20
CA ASN A 417 -9.50 -5.20 -26.78
C ASN A 417 -10.31 -6.47 -26.50
N GLN A 418 -10.51 -6.77 -25.21
CA GLN A 418 -11.25 -7.97 -24.78
C GLN A 418 -12.79 -7.80 -24.85
N PHE A 419 -13.28 -6.58 -25.12
CA PHE A 419 -14.71 -6.23 -25.12
C PHE A 419 -15.38 -6.34 -26.49
N LEU A 420 -14.63 -6.80 -27.50
CA LEU A 420 -15.15 -7.01 -28.86
C LEU A 420 -16.24 -8.09 -28.87
N CYS A 421 -17.29 -7.84 -29.63
CA CYS A 421 -18.32 -8.83 -29.96
C CYS A 421 -17.77 -9.88 -30.92
N GLU A 422 -18.38 -11.06 -30.91
CA GLU A 422 -18.05 -12.15 -31.84
C GLU A 422 -18.16 -11.68 -33.30
N GLY A 423 -17.15 -12.00 -34.11
CA GLY A 423 -17.06 -11.59 -35.52
C GLY A 423 -16.50 -10.18 -35.76
N GLN A 424 -16.24 -9.38 -34.72
CA GLN A 424 -15.50 -8.12 -34.87
C GLN A 424 -14.00 -8.38 -35.10
N PRO A 425 -13.31 -7.52 -35.87
CA PRO A 425 -11.88 -7.66 -36.10
C PRO A 425 -11.11 -7.57 -34.79
N LEU A 426 -10.15 -8.48 -34.59
CA LEU A 426 -9.30 -8.50 -33.39
C LEU A 426 -8.38 -7.29 -33.40
N ILE A 427 -8.67 -6.31 -32.56
CA ILE A 427 -7.85 -5.10 -32.40
C ILE A 427 -7.08 -5.11 -31.08
N PHE A 428 -5.92 -4.45 -31.10
CA PHE A 428 -5.10 -4.21 -29.92
C PHE A 428 -4.49 -2.81 -29.96
N ALA A 429 -4.04 -2.34 -28.80
CA ALA A 429 -3.33 -1.07 -28.67
C ALA A 429 -1.91 -1.28 -28.16
N THR A 430 -0.99 -0.43 -28.60
CA THR A 430 0.36 -0.28 -28.05
C THR A 430 0.55 1.13 -27.51
N VAL A 431 1.44 1.25 -26.52
CA VAL A 431 1.85 2.54 -25.95
C VAL A 431 3.35 2.60 -25.73
N GLY A 432 3.93 3.75 -26.06
CA GLY A 432 5.33 4.09 -25.88
C GLY A 432 5.62 5.45 -26.50
N SER A 433 6.62 6.18 -26.00
CA SER A 433 6.76 7.62 -26.28
C SER A 433 5.45 8.36 -25.93
N ASN A 434 5.24 9.52 -26.53
CA ASN A 434 3.97 10.23 -26.54
C ASN A 434 2.92 9.62 -27.50
N ARG A 435 3.02 8.32 -27.86
CA ARG A 435 2.12 7.69 -28.84
C ARG A 435 1.29 6.56 -28.26
N THR A 436 0.05 6.50 -28.71
CA THR A 436 -0.87 5.36 -28.53
C THR A 436 -1.35 4.91 -29.90
N CYS A 437 -1.04 3.67 -30.29
CA CYS A 437 -1.32 3.14 -31.62
C CYS A 437 -2.31 1.98 -31.55
N ILE A 438 -3.29 1.94 -32.45
CA ILE A 438 -4.29 0.86 -32.56
C ILE A 438 -4.04 0.07 -33.83
N TYR A 439 -4.06 -1.25 -33.70
CA TYR A 439 -3.81 -2.20 -34.77
C TYR A 439 -4.91 -3.24 -34.87
N GLU A 440 -5.02 -3.85 -36.05
CA GLU A 440 -5.87 -4.99 -36.37
C GLU A 440 -4.99 -6.22 -36.67
N CYS A 441 -5.33 -7.37 -36.07
CA CYS A 441 -4.75 -8.67 -36.39
C CYS A 441 -5.50 -9.30 -37.57
N LEU A 442 -4.81 -9.48 -38.70
CA LEU A 442 -5.37 -10.09 -39.90
C LEU A 442 -5.32 -11.62 -39.84
N GLU A 443 -6.26 -12.32 -40.48
CA GLU A 443 -6.30 -13.79 -40.51
C GLU A 443 -5.02 -14.43 -41.07
N GLY A 444 -4.36 -13.78 -42.03
CA GLY A 444 -3.10 -14.24 -42.64
C GLY A 444 -1.84 -14.05 -41.80
N GLY A 445 -1.96 -13.77 -40.49
CA GLY A 445 -0.81 -13.53 -39.61
C GLY A 445 -0.27 -12.10 -39.64
N GLY A 446 -0.85 -11.21 -40.44
CA GLY A 446 -0.43 -9.81 -40.58
C GLY A 446 -0.93 -8.89 -39.45
N ILE A 447 -0.24 -7.76 -39.27
CA ILE A 447 -0.64 -6.68 -38.36
C ILE A 447 -0.87 -5.42 -39.20
N LYS A 448 -2.04 -4.79 -39.08
CA LYS A 448 -2.41 -3.59 -39.82
C LYS A 448 -2.59 -2.43 -38.85
N LEU A 449 -1.89 -1.31 -39.08
CA LEU A 449 -2.10 -0.08 -38.33
C LEU A 449 -3.47 0.52 -38.72
N ILE A 450 -4.28 0.85 -37.71
CA ILE A 450 -5.60 1.45 -37.87
C ILE A 450 -5.57 2.93 -37.51
N GLN A 451 -4.93 3.27 -36.40
CA GLN A 451 -4.99 4.62 -35.85
C GLN A 451 -3.77 4.92 -34.98
N VAL A 452 -3.37 6.19 -34.93
CA VAL A 452 -2.31 6.70 -34.07
C VAL A 452 -2.81 7.95 -33.37
N PHE A 453 -2.67 7.99 -32.05
CA PHE A 453 -2.83 9.19 -31.24
C PHE A 453 -1.45 9.64 -30.79
N ALA A 454 -1.07 10.85 -31.18
CA ALA A 454 0.14 11.51 -30.69
C ALA A 454 -0.25 12.57 -29.66
N ASP A 455 0.35 12.49 -28.48
CA ASP A 455 0.12 13.47 -27.44
C ASP A 455 0.67 14.84 -27.86
N PRO A 456 -0.05 15.95 -27.59
CA PRO A 456 0.50 17.28 -27.80
C PRO A 456 1.73 17.55 -26.92
N ASP A 457 1.89 16.85 -25.80
CA ASP A 457 3.08 16.90 -24.98
C ASP A 457 4.14 15.92 -25.50
N ALA A 458 5.18 16.44 -26.16
CA ALA A 458 6.25 15.64 -26.76
C ALA A 458 7.09 14.87 -25.73
N GLU A 459 7.09 15.31 -24.47
CA GLU A 459 7.83 14.69 -23.37
C GLU A 459 6.99 13.66 -22.60
N GLU A 460 5.71 13.47 -22.96
CA GLU A 460 4.93 12.36 -22.43
C GLU A 460 5.57 11.03 -22.87
N THR A 461 5.55 10.06 -21.96
CA THR A 461 5.94 8.69 -22.26
C THR A 461 4.91 7.76 -21.64
N PHE A 462 4.01 7.23 -22.47
CA PHE A 462 2.99 6.31 -22.02
C PHE A 462 3.61 4.97 -21.61
N TYR A 463 3.26 4.51 -20.40
CA TYR A 463 3.73 3.26 -19.82
C TYR A 463 2.69 2.14 -19.89
N CYS A 464 1.41 2.48 -19.90
CA CYS A 464 0.33 1.52 -19.84
C CYS A 464 -0.94 2.02 -20.54
N CYS A 465 -1.77 1.07 -20.94
CA CYS A 465 -3.10 1.33 -21.49
C CYS A 465 -4.11 0.27 -21.04
N ALA A 466 -5.40 0.61 -21.08
CA ALA A 466 -6.50 -0.29 -20.77
C ALA A 466 -7.71 0.04 -21.65
N TRP A 467 -8.26 -0.99 -22.28
CA TRP A 467 -9.51 -0.87 -23.04
C TRP A 467 -10.71 -0.79 -22.11
N THR A 468 -11.72 -0.04 -22.51
CA THR A 468 -13.07 -0.04 -21.93
C THR A 468 -14.09 0.29 -23.01
N TYR A 469 -15.35 0.52 -22.63
CA TYR A 469 -16.41 0.92 -23.55
C TYR A 469 -17.40 1.87 -22.90
N SER A 470 -18.00 2.75 -23.70
CA SER A 470 -19.11 3.61 -23.28
C SER A 470 -20.31 2.77 -22.86
N ARG A 471 -21.02 3.16 -21.80
CA ARG A 471 -22.28 2.51 -21.38
C ARG A 471 -23.47 2.74 -22.33
N ASP A 472 -23.28 3.47 -23.42
CA ASP A 472 -24.30 3.58 -24.45
C ASP A 472 -24.65 2.21 -25.05
N SER A 473 -25.81 2.12 -25.70
CA SER A 473 -26.29 0.87 -26.30
C SER A 473 -25.35 0.28 -27.34
N ARG A 474 -24.40 1.07 -27.88
CA ARG A 474 -23.44 0.66 -28.90
C ARG A 474 -22.16 0.08 -28.30
N LYS A 475 -21.93 0.24 -26.99
CA LYS A 475 -20.69 -0.16 -26.30
C LYS A 475 -19.45 0.32 -27.05
N THR A 476 -19.47 1.60 -27.42
CA THR A 476 -18.40 2.22 -28.21
C THR A 476 -17.06 2.05 -27.49
N PRO A 477 -16.02 1.50 -28.13
CA PRO A 477 -14.74 1.24 -27.48
C PRO A 477 -14.06 2.55 -27.08
N LEU A 478 -13.40 2.53 -25.92
CA LEU A 478 -12.59 3.62 -25.39
C LEU A 478 -11.26 3.05 -24.94
N LEU A 479 -10.19 3.85 -25.03
CA LEU A 479 -8.85 3.45 -24.63
C LEU A 479 -8.30 4.45 -23.62
N ALA A 480 -8.05 3.99 -22.40
CA ALA A 480 -7.31 4.75 -21.40
C ALA A 480 -5.81 4.52 -21.58
N ALA A 481 -4.99 5.57 -21.51
CA ALA A 481 -3.54 5.48 -21.47
C ALA A 481 -2.95 6.47 -20.46
N ALA A 482 -1.84 6.11 -19.84
CA ALA A 482 -1.13 6.96 -18.90
C ALA A 482 0.35 6.57 -18.80
N GLY A 483 1.16 7.49 -18.28
CA GLY A 483 2.60 7.29 -18.19
C GLY A 483 3.31 8.38 -17.39
N ALA A 484 4.44 8.84 -17.91
CA ALA A 484 5.40 9.73 -17.25
C ALA A 484 4.79 11.00 -16.66
N ARG A 485 3.79 11.63 -17.31
CA ARG A 485 3.20 12.88 -16.80
C ARG A 485 2.23 12.69 -15.65
N GLY A 486 1.83 11.47 -15.33
CA GLY A 486 0.82 11.22 -14.30
C GLY A 486 -0.61 11.60 -14.70
N ILE A 487 -0.83 11.88 -15.98
CA ILE A 487 -2.15 12.25 -16.52
C ILE A 487 -2.75 11.03 -17.21
N ILE A 488 -3.98 10.68 -16.85
CA ILE A 488 -4.73 9.63 -17.54
C ILE A 488 -5.45 10.28 -18.72
N ARG A 489 -5.34 9.71 -19.91
CA ARG A 489 -6.04 10.16 -21.12
C ARG A 489 -7.00 9.11 -21.62
N ILE A 490 -8.19 9.55 -22.02
CA ILE A 490 -9.22 8.69 -22.61
C ILE A 490 -9.33 9.03 -24.10
N PHE A 491 -8.96 8.08 -24.94
CA PHE A 491 -9.07 8.18 -26.39
C PHE A 491 -10.34 7.49 -26.88
N SER A 492 -11.02 8.12 -27.84
CA SER A 492 -12.11 7.51 -28.58
C SER A 492 -11.64 7.16 -29.99
N PRO A 493 -11.51 5.87 -30.33
CA PRO A 493 -11.18 5.43 -31.68
C PRO A 493 -12.20 5.94 -32.73
N GLU A 494 -13.49 5.94 -32.38
CA GLU A 494 -14.57 6.45 -33.25
C GLU A 494 -14.43 7.96 -33.49
N ALA A 495 -14.11 8.74 -32.45
CA ALA A 495 -13.98 10.20 -32.58
C ALA A 495 -12.62 10.65 -33.11
N GLY A 496 -11.62 9.78 -33.15
CA GLY A 496 -10.29 10.12 -33.62
C GLY A 496 -9.52 11.10 -32.75
N SER A 497 -9.89 11.26 -31.48
CA SER A 497 -9.26 12.22 -30.58
C SER A 497 -9.25 11.74 -29.12
N CYS A 498 -8.42 12.42 -28.31
CA CYS A 498 -8.52 12.38 -26.86
C CYS A 498 -9.78 13.15 -26.42
N ILE A 499 -10.69 12.48 -25.73
CA ILE A 499 -11.99 13.04 -25.35
C ILE A 499 -12.02 13.52 -23.89
N GLN A 500 -11.18 12.96 -23.01
CA GLN A 500 -11.11 13.31 -21.59
C GLN A 500 -9.67 13.12 -21.07
N HIS A 501 -9.34 13.84 -20.01
CA HIS A 501 -8.10 13.62 -19.26
C HIS A 501 -8.35 13.79 -17.76
N PHE A 502 -7.72 12.95 -16.93
CA PHE A 502 -7.84 13.01 -15.48
C PHE A 502 -6.52 13.45 -14.85
N LEU A 503 -6.60 14.56 -14.14
CA LEU A 503 -5.52 15.11 -13.31
C LEU A 503 -5.75 14.64 -11.87
N GLY A 504 -4.65 14.35 -11.17
CA GLY A 504 -4.71 14.13 -9.73
C GLY A 504 -3.50 13.41 -9.17
N HIS A 505 -2.94 12.45 -9.90
CA HIS A 505 -1.66 11.88 -9.51
C HIS A 505 -0.56 12.95 -9.60
N SER A 506 0.36 12.95 -8.63
CA SER A 506 1.47 13.93 -8.58
C SER A 506 2.74 13.42 -9.27
N SER A 507 2.71 12.19 -9.76
CA SER A 507 3.83 11.53 -10.46
C SER A 507 3.30 10.50 -11.45
N ALA A 508 4.20 9.83 -12.16
CA ALA A 508 3.88 8.94 -13.28
C ALA A 508 2.93 7.79 -12.89
N VAL A 509 2.05 7.41 -13.83
CA VAL A 509 1.15 6.26 -13.68
C VAL A 509 1.78 5.03 -14.34
N ASN A 510 2.03 3.99 -13.53
CA ASN A 510 2.72 2.77 -13.95
C ASN A 510 1.77 1.68 -14.47
N ASP A 511 0.51 1.68 -14.04
CA ASP A 511 -0.49 0.68 -14.48
C ASP A 511 -1.91 1.23 -14.49
N LEU A 512 -2.71 0.71 -15.42
CA LEU A 512 -4.14 0.98 -15.55
C LEU A 512 -4.91 -0.35 -15.64
N LYS A 513 -6.06 -0.43 -14.96
CA LYS A 513 -6.98 -1.58 -15.02
C LYS A 513 -8.42 -1.12 -14.99
N ILE A 514 -9.26 -1.74 -15.82
CA ILE A 514 -10.70 -1.52 -15.79
C ILE A 514 -11.34 -2.58 -14.89
N HIS A 515 -12.32 -2.16 -14.10
CA HIS A 515 -13.08 -3.07 -13.26
C HIS A 515 -13.80 -4.13 -14.11
N PRO A 516 -13.77 -5.42 -13.73
CA PRO A 516 -14.21 -6.53 -14.59
C PRO A 516 -15.71 -6.51 -14.91
N LYS A 517 -16.52 -5.82 -14.11
CA LYS A 517 -17.98 -5.75 -14.29
C LYS A 517 -18.51 -4.36 -14.67
N ASP A 518 -17.73 -3.30 -14.43
CA ASP A 518 -18.20 -1.93 -14.65
C ASP A 518 -17.19 -1.17 -15.52
N PRO A 519 -17.52 -0.91 -16.79
CA PRO A 519 -16.57 -0.30 -17.73
C PRO A 519 -16.18 1.13 -17.33
N ASN A 520 -16.96 1.81 -16.49
CA ASN A 520 -16.63 3.18 -16.11
C ASN A 520 -15.64 3.28 -14.94
N LEU A 521 -15.36 2.17 -14.25
CA LEU A 521 -14.47 2.16 -13.11
C LEU A 521 -13.05 1.84 -13.57
N LEU A 522 -12.19 2.85 -13.53
CA LEU A 522 -10.78 2.76 -13.91
C LEU A 522 -9.91 2.84 -12.67
N LEU A 523 -9.02 1.88 -12.48
CA LEU A 523 -7.99 1.88 -11.45
C LEU A 523 -6.66 2.34 -12.06
N SER A 524 -5.96 3.24 -11.37
CA SER A 524 -4.60 3.64 -11.68
C SER A 524 -3.66 3.39 -10.50
N ALA A 525 -2.42 2.98 -10.81
CA ALA A 525 -1.33 2.80 -9.85
C ALA A 525 -0.16 3.72 -10.21
N SER A 526 0.38 4.45 -9.24
CA SER A 526 1.27 5.57 -9.49
C SER A 526 2.56 5.57 -8.67
N LYS A 527 3.57 6.25 -9.21
CA LYS A 527 4.81 6.62 -8.52
C LYS A 527 4.60 7.57 -7.34
N ASP A 528 3.42 8.14 -7.18
CA ASP A 528 3.06 8.96 -6.01
C ASP A 528 2.65 8.14 -4.77
N TYR A 529 2.86 6.83 -4.82
CA TYR A 529 2.62 5.85 -3.74
C TYR A 529 1.13 5.54 -3.52
N SER A 530 0.25 6.04 -4.38
CA SER A 530 -1.19 5.81 -4.29
C SER A 530 -1.74 4.98 -5.45
N LEU A 531 -2.87 4.34 -5.19
CA LEU A 531 -3.79 3.91 -6.22
C LEU A 531 -5.04 4.79 -6.21
N ARG A 532 -5.67 4.95 -7.37
CA ARG A 532 -6.94 5.71 -7.46
C ARG A 532 -7.96 4.98 -8.30
N LEU A 533 -9.19 4.94 -7.79
CA LEU A 533 -10.35 4.44 -8.52
C LEU A 533 -11.14 5.64 -9.05
N TRP A 534 -11.35 5.70 -10.36
CA TRP A 534 -12.00 6.79 -11.07
C TRP A 534 -13.32 6.33 -11.65
N ASN A 535 -14.30 7.23 -11.68
CA ASN A 535 -15.44 7.11 -12.58
C ASN A 535 -15.15 7.90 -13.86
N ILE A 536 -14.90 7.21 -14.98
CA ILE A 536 -14.58 7.87 -16.25
C ILE A 536 -15.77 8.63 -16.83
N ALA A 537 -17.00 8.24 -16.50
CA ALA A 537 -18.21 8.86 -17.04
C ALA A 537 -18.50 10.23 -16.41
N THR A 538 -18.13 10.40 -15.14
CA THR A 538 -18.32 11.66 -14.39
C THR A 538 -17.02 12.37 -14.06
N GLU A 539 -15.88 11.81 -14.47
CA GLU A 539 -14.53 12.39 -14.38
C GLU A 539 -14.08 12.65 -12.93
N VAL A 540 -14.56 11.84 -11.98
CA VAL A 540 -14.25 12.00 -10.55
C VAL A 540 -13.39 10.88 -9.99
N PRO A 541 -12.43 11.19 -9.10
CA PRO A 541 -11.77 10.19 -8.26
C PRO A 541 -12.73 9.75 -7.15
N ILE A 542 -13.10 8.47 -7.14
CA ILE A 542 -14.00 7.88 -6.15
C ILE A 542 -13.25 7.56 -4.87
N VAL A 543 -12.10 6.90 -4.99
CA VAL A 543 -11.28 6.42 -3.86
C VAL A 543 -9.82 6.68 -4.15
N ILE A 544 -9.06 7.07 -3.13
CA ILE A 544 -7.61 7.05 -3.11
C ILE A 544 -7.17 6.00 -2.10
N PHE A 545 -6.46 4.97 -2.55
CA PHE A 545 -5.84 3.97 -1.69
C PHE A 545 -4.41 4.39 -1.40
N GLY A 546 -4.10 4.69 -0.14
CA GLY A 546 -2.80 5.20 0.27
C GLY A 546 -2.86 5.88 1.64
N GLY A 547 -1.73 6.40 2.12
CA GLY A 547 -1.65 7.09 3.41
C GLY A 547 -1.01 6.23 4.48
N VAL A 548 -1.60 6.14 5.69
CA VAL A 548 -0.89 5.59 6.86
C VAL A 548 -0.42 4.15 6.62
N ASP A 549 -1.23 3.22 6.11
CA ASP A 549 -0.76 1.87 5.77
C ASP A 549 -0.68 1.62 4.25
N GLY A 550 -0.62 2.72 3.49
CA GLY A 550 -0.39 2.78 2.05
C GLY A 550 0.92 2.14 1.60
N HIS A 551 1.11 2.10 0.28
CA HIS A 551 2.45 1.87 -0.28
C HIS A 551 3.40 2.99 0.18
N ARG A 552 4.67 2.63 0.38
CA ARG A 552 5.72 3.57 0.85
C ARG A 552 6.69 3.99 -0.25
N ASP A 553 6.52 3.41 -1.41
CA ASP A 553 7.30 3.70 -2.59
C ASP A 553 6.42 3.48 -3.83
N GLU A 554 6.97 3.67 -5.03
CA GLU A 554 6.24 3.65 -6.29
C GLU A 554 5.38 2.38 -6.44
N VAL A 555 4.08 2.55 -6.71
CA VAL A 555 3.18 1.43 -7.02
C VAL A 555 3.39 1.06 -8.49
N LEU A 556 3.80 -0.18 -8.76
CA LEU A 556 4.22 -0.61 -10.09
C LEU A 556 3.13 -1.33 -10.87
N SER A 557 2.30 -2.11 -10.18
CA SER A 557 1.24 -2.86 -10.81
C SER A 557 0.08 -3.09 -9.84
N ALA A 558 -1.11 -3.18 -10.40
CA ALA A 558 -2.31 -3.54 -9.68
C ALA A 558 -3.25 -4.37 -10.54
N ASP A 559 -4.12 -5.16 -9.92
CA ASP A 559 -5.09 -6.00 -10.61
C ASP A 559 -6.36 -6.18 -9.78
N PHE A 560 -7.51 -6.20 -10.45
CA PHE A 560 -8.77 -6.61 -9.83
C PHE A 560 -8.85 -8.13 -9.81
N ASN A 561 -9.45 -8.69 -8.77
CA ASN A 561 -9.92 -10.06 -8.83
C ASN A 561 -11.13 -10.18 -9.79
N LEU A 562 -11.51 -11.40 -10.14
CA LEU A 562 -12.58 -11.64 -11.14
C LEU A 562 -13.95 -11.10 -10.71
N THR A 563 -14.23 -11.05 -9.41
CA THR A 563 -15.49 -10.50 -8.88
C THR A 563 -15.50 -8.97 -8.87
N GLY A 564 -14.32 -8.33 -8.89
CA GLY A 564 -14.14 -6.88 -8.82
C GLY A 564 -14.23 -6.30 -7.41
N ASP A 565 -14.36 -7.15 -6.39
CA ASP A 565 -14.50 -6.73 -4.98
C ASP A 565 -13.16 -6.54 -4.26
N MET A 566 -12.05 -6.89 -4.91
CA MET A 566 -10.72 -6.80 -4.33
C MET A 566 -9.67 -6.39 -5.36
N ILE A 567 -8.73 -5.57 -4.92
CA ILE A 567 -7.55 -5.15 -5.67
C ILE A 567 -6.32 -5.77 -5.01
N ALA A 568 -5.40 -6.30 -5.81
CA ALA A 568 -4.02 -6.55 -5.39
C ALA A 568 -3.13 -5.47 -6.00
N SER A 569 -2.24 -4.88 -5.21
CA SER A 569 -1.26 -3.90 -5.67
C SER A 569 0.13 -4.23 -5.16
N CYS A 570 1.16 -3.86 -5.92
CA CYS A 570 2.54 -4.16 -5.59
C CYS A 570 3.47 -3.03 -6.06
N GLY A 571 4.64 -2.91 -5.44
CA GLY A 571 5.52 -1.77 -5.72
C GLY A 571 6.98 -1.93 -5.31
N MET A 572 7.66 -0.78 -5.33
CA MET A 572 9.09 -0.65 -5.03
C MET A 572 9.45 -0.85 -3.56
N ASP A 573 8.46 -0.81 -2.67
CA ASP A 573 8.60 -1.07 -1.23
C ASP A 573 8.68 -2.58 -0.87
N HIS A 574 8.66 -3.42 -1.92
CA HIS A 574 8.64 -4.90 -1.89
C HIS A 574 7.32 -5.47 -1.35
N SER A 575 6.33 -4.61 -1.10
CA SER A 575 5.07 -5.03 -0.52
C SER A 575 4.06 -5.42 -1.58
N ILE A 576 3.18 -6.34 -1.21
CA ILE A 576 1.95 -6.63 -1.92
C ILE A 576 0.80 -6.35 -0.94
N LYS A 577 -0.14 -5.50 -1.36
CA LYS A 577 -1.27 -5.03 -0.56
C LYS A 577 -2.59 -5.40 -1.21
N LEU A 578 -3.55 -5.83 -0.40
CA LEU A 578 -4.91 -6.14 -0.85
C LEU A 578 -5.90 -5.11 -0.33
N TRP A 579 -6.79 -4.65 -1.19
CA TRP A 579 -7.76 -3.60 -0.89
C TRP A 579 -9.16 -4.10 -1.23
N LYS A 580 -10.06 -4.11 -0.27
CA LYS A 580 -11.48 -4.35 -0.53
C LYS A 580 -12.09 -3.13 -1.21
N THR A 581 -12.86 -3.36 -2.27
CA THR A 581 -13.63 -2.32 -2.97
C THR A 581 -15.12 -2.41 -2.70
N ASN A 582 -15.56 -3.47 -2.01
CA ASN A 582 -16.95 -3.72 -1.65
C ASN A 582 -17.33 -3.23 -0.23
N THR A 583 -16.49 -2.40 0.41
CA THR A 583 -16.84 -1.75 1.68
C THR A 583 -18.03 -0.82 1.49
N ALA A 584 -18.83 -0.63 2.53
CA ALA A 584 -20.04 0.21 2.45
C ALA A 584 -19.71 1.65 2.01
N GLN A 585 -18.61 2.22 2.51
CA GLN A 585 -18.15 3.56 2.16
C GLN A 585 -17.75 3.66 0.69
N ILE A 586 -16.98 2.70 0.16
CA ILE A 586 -16.55 2.71 -1.25
C ILE A 586 -17.75 2.47 -2.18
N GLN A 587 -18.64 1.53 -1.86
CA GLN A 587 -19.84 1.28 -2.65
C GLN A 587 -20.78 2.49 -2.68
N GLN A 588 -20.91 3.19 -1.55
CA GLN A 588 -21.64 4.45 -1.50
C GLN A 588 -20.96 5.53 -2.35
N GLY A 589 -19.63 5.65 -2.27
CA GLY A 589 -18.85 6.56 -3.13
C GLY A 589 -19.06 6.28 -4.61
N ILE A 590 -19.01 5.01 -5.02
CA ILE A 590 -19.30 4.57 -6.40
C ILE A 590 -20.72 4.98 -6.79
N ALA A 591 -21.72 4.70 -5.97
CA ALA A 591 -23.11 5.05 -6.26
C ALA A 591 -23.32 6.56 -6.42
N VAL A 592 -22.76 7.37 -5.50
CA VAL A 592 -22.84 8.84 -5.57
C VAL A 592 -22.11 9.38 -6.79
N SER A 593 -20.98 8.78 -7.18
CA SER A 593 -20.17 9.24 -8.34
C SER A 593 -20.96 9.28 -9.64
N TYR A 594 -21.93 8.38 -9.84
CA TYR A 594 -22.78 8.36 -11.03
C TYR A 594 -23.83 9.46 -11.08
N SER A 595 -24.21 9.99 -9.92
CA SER A 595 -25.14 11.12 -9.81
C SER A 595 -24.43 12.47 -9.75
N TYR A 596 -23.11 12.46 -9.59
CA TYR A 596 -22.31 13.67 -9.45
C TYR A 596 -22.28 14.47 -10.75
N ASN A 597 -22.40 15.78 -10.62
CA ASN A 597 -22.27 16.70 -11.74
C ASN A 597 -21.58 17.99 -11.28
N ALA A 598 -20.31 18.12 -11.65
CA ALA A 598 -19.47 19.27 -11.28
C ALA A 598 -20.05 20.63 -11.72
N ARG A 599 -20.88 20.67 -12.78
CA ARG A 599 -21.49 21.93 -13.24
C ARG A 599 -22.68 22.37 -12.40
N ARG A 600 -23.33 21.43 -11.70
CA ARG A 600 -24.51 21.69 -10.87
C ARG A 600 -24.19 21.82 -9.38
N GLN A 601 -23.13 21.15 -8.93
CA GLN A 601 -22.73 21.13 -7.52
C GLN A 601 -21.55 22.08 -7.31
N GLN A 602 -21.62 22.94 -6.29
CA GLN A 602 -20.50 23.84 -5.95
C GLN A 602 -19.42 23.19 -5.07
N ARG A 603 -19.68 21.99 -4.54
CA ARG A 603 -18.74 21.26 -3.69
C ARG A 603 -17.97 20.22 -4.51
N ALA A 604 -16.71 20.02 -4.15
CA ALA A 604 -15.89 18.93 -4.69
C ALA A 604 -16.52 17.57 -4.37
N PHE A 605 -16.28 16.58 -5.23
CA PHE A 605 -16.72 15.22 -4.98
C PHE A 605 -16.03 14.70 -3.68
N PRO A 606 -16.78 14.12 -2.73
CA PRO A 606 -16.20 13.60 -1.50
C PRO A 606 -15.46 12.28 -1.76
N THR A 607 -14.22 12.38 -2.25
CA THR A 607 -13.36 11.24 -2.51
C THR A 607 -13.03 10.51 -1.21
N VAL A 608 -13.22 9.18 -1.20
CA VAL A 608 -12.89 8.33 -0.06
C VAL A 608 -11.37 8.19 0.05
N LYS A 609 -10.82 8.41 1.24
CA LYS A 609 -9.40 8.16 1.55
C LYS A 609 -9.30 6.80 2.26
N GLU A 610 -8.83 5.79 1.54
CA GLU A 610 -8.67 4.43 2.07
C GLU A 610 -7.22 4.21 2.52
N HIS A 611 -7.01 4.26 3.83
CA HIS A 611 -5.69 4.24 4.44
C HIS A 611 -5.16 2.84 4.74
N TYR A 612 -6.06 1.86 4.87
CA TYR A 612 -5.73 0.56 5.46
C TYR A 612 -6.00 -0.57 4.47
N PRO A 613 -4.95 -1.22 3.92
CA PRO A 613 -5.16 -2.42 3.13
C PRO A 613 -5.69 -3.53 4.05
N THR A 614 -6.56 -4.37 3.50
CA THR A 614 -7.09 -5.55 4.21
C THR A 614 -6.01 -6.59 4.51
N TYR A 615 -4.95 -6.59 3.71
CA TYR A 615 -3.78 -7.45 3.89
C TYR A 615 -2.53 -6.79 3.31
N SER A 616 -1.39 -7.00 3.95
CA SER A 616 -0.10 -6.49 3.48
C SER A 616 0.99 -7.51 3.83
N THR A 617 1.80 -7.88 2.85
CA THR A 617 2.98 -8.73 3.08
C THR A 617 4.19 -8.19 2.34
N ARG A 618 5.37 -8.49 2.88
CA ARG A 618 6.68 -8.24 2.25
C ARG A 618 7.52 -9.52 2.20
N ASP A 619 6.90 -10.66 2.49
CA ASP A 619 7.61 -11.93 2.71
C ASP A 619 7.69 -12.80 1.45
N ILE A 620 7.02 -12.39 0.36
CA ILE A 620 7.01 -13.13 -0.91
C ILE A 620 8.28 -12.89 -1.73
N HIS A 621 8.71 -11.64 -1.80
CA HIS A 621 9.84 -11.21 -2.63
C HIS A 621 10.83 -10.41 -1.79
N GLN A 622 12.11 -10.47 -2.16
CA GLN A 622 13.18 -9.76 -1.44
C GLN A 622 13.47 -8.37 -2.02
N ASN A 623 12.87 -8.06 -3.18
CA ASN A 623 13.08 -6.82 -3.93
C ASN A 623 11.75 -6.24 -4.45
N TYR A 624 11.83 -5.22 -5.31
CA TYR A 624 10.69 -4.61 -5.97
C TYR A 624 9.76 -5.67 -6.59
N VAL A 625 8.45 -5.42 -6.55
CA VAL A 625 7.47 -6.30 -7.18
C VAL A 625 6.83 -5.54 -8.34
N ASP A 626 7.17 -5.93 -9.57
CA ASP A 626 6.84 -5.15 -10.78
C ASP A 626 5.61 -5.64 -11.55
N CYS A 627 5.07 -6.79 -11.17
CA CYS A 627 3.84 -7.30 -11.75
C CYS A 627 3.10 -8.19 -10.75
N VAL A 628 1.80 -7.93 -10.58
CA VAL A 628 0.88 -8.74 -9.77
C VAL A 628 -0.40 -9.02 -10.55
N LYS A 629 -0.93 -10.24 -10.43
CA LYS A 629 -2.17 -10.67 -11.05
C LYS A 629 -2.94 -11.64 -10.16
N TRP A 630 -4.26 -11.52 -10.18
CA TRP A 630 -5.14 -12.52 -9.59
C TRP A 630 -5.27 -13.75 -10.49
N HIS A 631 -5.29 -14.94 -9.90
CA HIS A 631 -5.62 -16.20 -10.56
C HIS A 631 -6.59 -17.00 -9.67
N GLY A 632 -7.89 -16.86 -9.94
CA GLY A 632 -8.92 -17.33 -9.01
C GLY A 632 -8.76 -16.71 -7.61
N LYS A 633 -8.53 -17.57 -6.60
CA LYS A 633 -8.25 -17.15 -5.21
C LYS A 633 -6.76 -16.94 -4.91
N PHE A 634 -5.89 -17.20 -5.88
CA PHE A 634 -4.43 -17.11 -5.75
C PHE A 634 -3.90 -15.82 -6.37
N ILE A 635 -2.66 -15.49 -6.02
CA ILE A 635 -1.95 -14.32 -6.53
C ILE A 635 -0.68 -14.81 -7.20
N PHE A 636 -0.44 -14.30 -8.40
CA PHE A 636 0.83 -14.42 -9.09
C PHE A 636 1.55 -13.08 -8.96
N SER A 637 2.81 -13.10 -8.55
CA SER A 637 3.64 -11.91 -8.47
C SER A 637 5.07 -12.17 -8.89
N LYS A 638 5.75 -11.14 -9.38
CA LYS A 638 7.11 -11.23 -9.91
C LYS A 638 7.97 -10.09 -9.36
N SER A 639 9.24 -10.41 -9.08
CA SER A 639 10.33 -9.49 -8.75
C SER A 639 11.54 -9.79 -9.65
N CYS A 640 12.76 -9.51 -9.22
CA CYS A 640 14.00 -9.75 -9.96
C CYS A 640 14.59 -11.16 -9.75
N GLU A 641 13.94 -12.06 -9.00
CA GLU A 641 14.48 -13.40 -8.69
C GLU A 641 14.31 -14.41 -9.84
N ASN A 642 14.08 -13.94 -11.07
CA ASN A 642 13.88 -14.80 -12.24
C ASN A 642 12.78 -15.85 -12.05
N CYS A 643 11.74 -15.55 -11.27
CA CYS A 643 10.58 -16.41 -11.16
C CYS A 643 9.28 -15.61 -11.00
N VAL A 644 8.16 -16.21 -11.43
CA VAL A 644 6.82 -15.78 -11.03
C VAL A 644 6.40 -16.67 -9.87
N VAL A 645 5.99 -16.08 -8.76
CA VAL A 645 5.61 -16.79 -7.54
C VAL A 645 4.09 -16.86 -7.49
N CYS A 646 3.55 -18.07 -7.34
CA CYS A 646 2.14 -18.30 -7.04
C CYS A 646 1.99 -18.51 -5.53
N TRP A 647 1.12 -17.73 -4.91
CA TRP A 647 0.93 -17.73 -3.47
C TRP A 647 -0.49 -17.30 -3.10
N LYS A 648 -0.82 -17.40 -1.82
CA LYS A 648 -2.03 -16.81 -1.25
C LYS A 648 -1.78 -16.24 0.15
N PRO A 649 -2.53 -15.21 0.56
CA PRO A 649 -2.56 -14.75 1.94
C PRO A 649 -3.06 -15.85 2.88
N GLY A 650 -2.55 -15.87 4.11
CA GLY A 650 -2.94 -16.84 5.13
C GLY A 650 -2.52 -18.27 4.81
N ARG A 651 -3.18 -19.24 5.44
CA ARG A 651 -2.91 -20.67 5.26
C ARG A 651 -3.61 -21.22 4.03
N LEU A 652 -3.10 -22.30 3.44
CA LEU A 652 -3.73 -22.94 2.28
C LEU A 652 -5.22 -23.27 2.50
N SER A 653 -5.57 -23.70 3.72
CA SER A 653 -6.94 -24.05 4.12
C SER A 653 -7.90 -22.87 4.29
N ASP A 654 -7.41 -21.63 4.34
CA ASP A 654 -8.26 -20.47 4.60
C ASP A 654 -9.04 -20.07 3.34
N ASP A 655 -10.35 -19.91 3.43
CA ASP A 655 -11.17 -19.54 2.27
C ASP A 655 -11.06 -18.07 1.89
N ASP A 656 -10.89 -17.21 2.90
CA ASP A 656 -10.80 -15.77 2.81
C ASP A 656 -9.61 -15.26 3.63
N VAL A 657 -9.11 -14.08 3.27
CA VAL A 657 -8.03 -13.42 4.01
C VAL A 657 -8.57 -12.91 5.35
N LYS A 658 -8.03 -13.45 6.45
CA LYS A 658 -8.39 -13.01 7.79
C LYS A 658 -7.81 -11.61 8.06
N GLN A 659 -8.49 -10.86 8.91
CA GLN A 659 -8.03 -9.52 9.28
C GLN A 659 -6.84 -9.60 10.23
N GLY A 660 -5.83 -8.75 9.99
CA GLY A 660 -4.54 -8.85 10.70
C GLY A 660 -3.72 -10.09 10.30
N GLU A 661 -4.13 -10.80 9.23
CA GLU A 661 -3.32 -11.87 8.66
C GLU A 661 -2.00 -11.29 8.15
N THR A 662 -0.92 -11.93 8.55
CA THR A 662 0.45 -11.56 8.16
C THR A 662 1.14 -12.71 7.44
N ASN A 663 0.65 -13.94 7.60
CA ASN A 663 1.22 -15.09 6.93
C ASN A 663 0.90 -15.05 5.44
N ALA A 664 1.80 -15.65 4.67
CA ALA A 664 1.57 -15.96 3.28
C ALA A 664 1.98 -17.41 3.01
N THR A 665 1.20 -18.12 2.21
CA THR A 665 1.54 -19.47 1.76
C THR A 665 1.99 -19.41 0.31
N VAL A 666 3.28 -19.67 0.07
CA VAL A 666 3.82 -19.87 -1.28
C VAL A 666 3.48 -21.28 -1.75
N LEU A 667 2.98 -21.39 -2.97
CA LEU A 667 2.49 -22.65 -3.56
C LEU A 667 3.43 -23.19 -4.62
N SER A 668 3.94 -22.31 -5.49
CA SER A 668 4.85 -22.71 -6.55
C SER A 668 5.67 -21.52 -7.06
N HIS A 669 6.81 -21.86 -7.66
CA HIS A 669 7.68 -20.93 -8.37
C HIS A 669 7.71 -21.33 -9.85
N ILE A 670 7.52 -20.35 -10.72
CA ILE A 670 7.60 -20.51 -12.17
C ILE A 670 8.89 -19.86 -12.65
N ASP A 671 9.92 -20.68 -12.86
CA ASP A 671 11.24 -20.19 -13.25
C ASP A 671 11.25 -19.62 -14.67
N ILE A 672 11.83 -18.42 -14.80
CA ILE A 672 12.18 -17.77 -16.05
C ILE A 672 13.71 -17.53 -16.05
N LYS A 673 14.31 -17.26 -17.21
CA LYS A 673 15.72 -16.86 -17.28
C LYS A 673 15.84 -15.46 -17.83
N ASP A 674 16.87 -14.74 -17.38
CA ASP A 674 17.25 -13.44 -17.91
C ASP A 674 16.09 -12.43 -17.83
N CYS A 675 15.41 -12.34 -16.69
CA CYS A 675 14.25 -11.47 -16.46
C CYS A 675 14.40 -10.70 -15.14
N GLU A 676 15.53 -10.02 -14.99
CA GLU A 676 15.98 -9.35 -13.76
C GLU A 676 15.81 -7.84 -13.83
N ILE A 677 15.57 -7.28 -15.02
CA ILE A 677 15.28 -5.86 -15.16
C ILE A 677 13.86 -5.53 -14.72
N TRP A 678 13.69 -4.33 -14.19
CA TRP A 678 12.40 -3.79 -13.78
C TRP A 678 11.48 -3.51 -14.97
N PHE A 679 10.17 -3.46 -14.69
CA PHE A 679 9.10 -3.14 -15.65
C PHE A 679 8.94 -4.20 -16.75
N MET A 680 8.86 -5.47 -16.33
CA MET A 680 8.64 -6.64 -17.20
C MET A 680 7.34 -7.34 -16.76
N LYS A 681 6.25 -7.11 -17.50
CA LYS A 681 4.89 -7.53 -17.12
C LYS A 681 4.50 -8.85 -17.79
N PHE A 682 4.09 -9.83 -16.98
CA PHE A 682 3.45 -11.04 -17.48
C PHE A 682 1.95 -10.81 -17.73
N SER A 683 1.38 -11.63 -18.60
CA SER A 683 -0.05 -11.60 -18.94
C SER A 683 -0.66 -12.98 -18.88
N MET A 684 -1.96 -13.05 -18.59
CA MET A 684 -2.77 -14.26 -18.77
C MET A 684 -3.78 -14.07 -19.88
N ASP A 685 -4.25 -15.15 -20.49
CA ASP A 685 -5.44 -15.11 -21.34
C ASP A 685 -6.71 -14.88 -20.50
N PHE A 686 -7.83 -14.62 -21.18
CA PHE A 686 -9.10 -14.31 -20.51
C PHE A 686 -9.57 -15.42 -19.57
N TRP A 687 -9.29 -16.69 -19.91
CA TRP A 687 -9.69 -17.84 -19.09
C TRP A 687 -8.67 -18.20 -18.01
N GLN A 688 -7.58 -17.44 -17.90
CA GLN A 688 -6.49 -17.67 -16.95
C GLN A 688 -5.84 -19.07 -17.08
N LYS A 689 -5.82 -19.63 -18.30
CA LYS A 689 -5.26 -20.94 -18.63
C LYS A 689 -3.84 -20.87 -19.16
N ILE A 690 -3.43 -19.73 -19.70
CA ILE A 690 -2.13 -19.52 -20.33
C ILE A 690 -1.48 -18.32 -19.66
N LEU A 691 -0.25 -18.49 -19.16
CA LEU A 691 0.59 -17.40 -18.69
C LEU A 691 1.70 -17.15 -19.70
N ALA A 692 1.95 -15.89 -20.05
CA ALA A 692 3.03 -15.47 -20.92
C ALA A 692 3.88 -14.39 -20.27
N LEU A 693 5.21 -14.49 -20.40
CA LEU A 693 6.17 -13.49 -19.91
C LEU A 693 7.36 -13.39 -20.86
N GLY A 694 7.66 -12.16 -21.28
CA GLY A 694 8.89 -11.82 -21.98
C GLY A 694 10.11 -11.74 -21.05
N ASN A 695 11.31 -11.88 -21.60
CA ASN A 695 12.55 -11.67 -20.87
C ASN A 695 13.43 -10.58 -21.52
N GLN A 696 14.56 -10.23 -20.90
CA GLN A 696 15.40 -9.10 -21.31
C GLN A 696 16.25 -9.37 -22.57
N ILE A 697 16.33 -10.63 -23.00
CA ILE A 697 17.12 -11.06 -24.17
C ILE A 697 16.25 -11.46 -25.38
N GLY A 698 14.97 -11.11 -25.38
CA GLY A 698 14.08 -11.32 -26.53
C GLY A 698 13.53 -12.75 -26.66
N LYS A 699 13.27 -13.42 -25.53
CA LYS A 699 12.49 -14.68 -25.48
C LYS A 699 11.16 -14.44 -24.79
N ILE A 700 10.15 -15.23 -25.17
CA ILE A 700 8.84 -15.24 -24.51
C ILE A 700 8.62 -16.65 -23.96
N TYR A 701 8.30 -16.74 -22.68
CA TYR A 701 7.99 -17.97 -22.00
C TYR A 701 6.47 -18.08 -21.87
N VAL A 702 5.92 -19.24 -22.23
CA VAL A 702 4.49 -19.51 -22.21
C VAL A 702 4.25 -20.78 -21.40
N TRP A 703 3.43 -20.69 -20.36
CA TRP A 703 3.07 -21.81 -19.49
C TRP A 703 1.60 -22.13 -19.62
N ASP A 704 1.31 -23.43 -19.59
CA ASP A 704 -0.05 -23.95 -19.47
C ASP A 704 -0.38 -24.08 -17.97
N LEU A 705 -1.39 -23.33 -17.53
CA LEU A 705 -1.92 -23.34 -16.17
C LEU A 705 -3.10 -24.30 -16.00
N ASP A 706 -3.67 -24.83 -17.09
CA ASP A 706 -4.84 -25.73 -17.08
C ASP A 706 -4.43 -27.19 -16.91
N GLN A 707 -3.51 -27.45 -15.98
CA GLN A 707 -2.91 -28.75 -15.72
C GLN A 707 -3.29 -29.24 -14.32
N ASP A 708 -3.61 -30.54 -14.19
CA ASP A 708 -4.05 -31.15 -12.93
C ASP A 708 -2.96 -31.11 -11.84
N ASP A 709 -1.68 -31.16 -12.22
CA ASP A 709 -0.54 -31.09 -11.31
C ASP A 709 0.23 -29.77 -11.49
N PRO A 710 0.15 -28.83 -10.53
CA PRO A 710 0.82 -27.53 -10.61
C PRO A 710 2.35 -27.60 -10.54
N THR A 711 2.93 -28.75 -10.21
CA THR A 711 4.39 -28.97 -10.26
C THR A 711 4.90 -29.30 -11.67
N PHE A 712 4.01 -29.73 -12.57
CA PHE A 712 4.33 -30.07 -13.96
C PHE A 712 3.90 -28.97 -14.94
N GLN A 713 4.40 -27.76 -14.73
CA GLN A 713 4.14 -26.65 -15.64
C GLN A 713 5.01 -26.76 -16.90
N ARG A 714 4.38 -27.07 -18.04
CA ARG A 714 5.10 -27.16 -19.31
C ARG A 714 5.31 -25.76 -19.89
N CYS A 715 6.57 -25.35 -19.90
CA CYS A 715 6.98 -24.11 -20.55
C CYS A 715 7.28 -24.32 -22.03
N THR A 716 6.71 -23.47 -22.89
CA THR A 716 7.12 -23.28 -24.29
C THR A 716 7.86 -21.95 -24.41
N ILE A 717 9.07 -22.00 -24.97
CA ILE A 717 9.90 -20.81 -25.17
C ILE A 717 9.80 -20.41 -26.64
N LEU A 718 9.32 -19.19 -26.89
CA LEU A 718 9.23 -18.57 -28.20
C LEU A 718 10.44 -17.65 -28.39
N SER A 719 11.07 -17.73 -29.55
CA SER A 719 12.22 -16.91 -29.90
C SER A 719 12.34 -16.78 -31.41
N HIS A 720 12.77 -15.60 -31.87
CA HIS A 720 13.07 -15.35 -33.28
C HIS A 720 14.52 -14.82 -33.39
N PRO A 721 15.28 -15.11 -34.47
CA PRO A 721 16.67 -14.64 -34.57
C PRO A 721 16.86 -13.11 -34.50
N LYS A 722 15.80 -12.35 -34.80
CA LYS A 722 15.77 -10.88 -34.69
C LYS A 722 15.25 -10.36 -33.34
N SER A 723 14.74 -11.21 -32.46
CA SER A 723 14.26 -10.80 -31.13
C SER A 723 15.41 -10.89 -30.13
N ASN A 724 16.12 -9.78 -29.95
CA ASN A 724 17.31 -9.66 -29.11
C ASN A 724 17.24 -8.50 -28.11
N THR A 725 16.05 -7.92 -27.93
CA THR A 725 15.78 -6.84 -26.97
C THR A 725 14.71 -7.26 -25.97
N ALA A 726 14.61 -6.52 -24.86
CA ALA A 726 13.68 -6.84 -23.80
C ALA A 726 12.22 -6.78 -24.26
N PHE A 727 11.43 -7.78 -23.87
CA PHE A 727 9.98 -7.82 -24.07
C PHE A 727 9.24 -7.29 -22.85
N ARG A 728 8.79 -6.03 -22.88
CA ARG A 728 8.23 -5.31 -21.72
C ARG A 728 6.87 -5.83 -21.28
N GLN A 729 6.01 -6.16 -22.23
CA GLN A 729 4.68 -6.68 -21.94
C GLN A 729 4.21 -7.61 -23.07
N THR A 730 3.44 -8.63 -22.69
CA THR A 730 2.71 -9.50 -23.60
C THR A 730 1.20 -9.29 -23.49
N SER A 731 0.46 -9.65 -24.52
CA SER A 731 -1.01 -9.71 -24.49
C SER A 731 -1.50 -10.91 -25.28
N LEU A 732 -2.45 -11.65 -24.71
CA LEU A 732 -3.10 -12.80 -25.34
C LEU A 732 -4.49 -12.38 -25.85
N SER A 733 -4.89 -12.90 -27.01
CA SER A 733 -6.28 -12.82 -27.47
C SER A 733 -7.20 -13.54 -26.48
N ARG A 734 -8.50 -13.25 -26.53
CA ARG A 734 -9.49 -13.78 -25.57
C ARG A 734 -9.49 -15.31 -25.46
N ASP A 735 -9.21 -16.00 -26.56
CA ASP A 735 -9.14 -17.46 -26.68
C ASP A 735 -7.70 -18.01 -26.56
N GLY A 736 -6.70 -17.14 -26.36
CA GLY A 736 -5.29 -17.52 -26.30
C GLY A 736 -4.74 -18.06 -27.63
N THR A 737 -5.37 -17.78 -28.77
CA THR A 737 -4.88 -18.21 -30.09
C THR A 737 -3.83 -17.29 -30.67
N ILE A 738 -3.79 -16.01 -30.28
CA ILE A 738 -2.78 -15.05 -30.71
C ILE A 738 -2.07 -14.49 -29.48
N LEU A 739 -0.74 -14.56 -29.49
CA LEU A 739 0.13 -13.93 -28.51
C LEU A 739 0.87 -12.76 -29.18
N LEU A 740 0.73 -11.58 -28.57
CA LEU A 740 1.47 -10.39 -28.95
C LEU A 740 2.50 -10.02 -27.88
N ALA A 741 3.60 -9.40 -28.30
CA ALA A 741 4.63 -8.87 -27.41
C ALA A 741 5.23 -7.59 -27.96
N VAL A 742 5.56 -6.65 -27.08
CA VAL A 742 6.23 -5.39 -27.43
C VAL A 742 7.61 -5.31 -26.80
N SER A 743 8.54 -4.63 -27.48
CA SER A 743 9.95 -4.60 -27.09
C SER A 743 10.56 -3.20 -27.09
N ASP A 744 11.70 -3.06 -26.41
CA ASP A 744 12.47 -1.81 -26.35
C ASP A 744 12.93 -1.33 -27.74
N SER A 745 12.95 -2.21 -28.74
CA SER A 745 13.31 -1.89 -30.12
C SER A 745 12.19 -1.25 -30.94
N SER A 746 11.08 -0.82 -30.34
CA SER A 746 9.84 -0.33 -30.98
C SER A 746 9.12 -1.37 -31.85
N ILE A 747 9.40 -2.66 -31.63
CA ILE A 747 8.85 -3.75 -32.44
C ILE A 747 7.72 -4.46 -31.69
N ILE A 748 6.61 -4.67 -32.42
CA ILE A 748 5.46 -5.51 -32.08
C ILE A 748 5.65 -6.87 -32.73
N TRP A 749 5.50 -7.94 -31.96
CA TRP A 749 5.71 -9.32 -32.40
C TRP A 749 4.43 -10.11 -32.28
N ARG A 750 4.08 -10.88 -33.31
CA ARG A 750 2.90 -11.75 -33.33
C ARG A 750 3.27 -13.23 -33.47
N TRP A 751 2.68 -14.01 -32.59
CA TRP A 751 2.77 -15.47 -32.55
C TRP A 751 1.37 -16.07 -32.56
N ASP A 752 1.10 -16.96 -33.50
CA ASP A 752 -0.20 -17.64 -33.59
C ASP A 752 -0.08 -19.07 -33.04
N ARG A 753 -1.03 -19.49 -32.22
CA ARG A 753 -1.13 -20.84 -31.67
C ARG A 753 -1.36 -21.83 -32.82
N ILE A 754 -0.68 -22.95 -32.76
CA ILE A 754 -0.84 -24.07 -33.70
C ILE A 754 -1.88 -25.01 -33.08
N SER A 755 -3.02 -25.19 -33.75
CA SER A 755 -3.99 -26.22 -33.42
C SER A 755 -3.35 -27.61 -33.61
N ASP A 756 -3.59 -28.54 -32.70
CA ASP A 756 -3.14 -29.93 -32.86
C ASP A 756 -3.95 -30.71 -33.91
#